data_AF-A0A4R4GDQ8-F1
#
_entry.id   AF-A0A4R4GDQ8-F1
#
_cell.length_a   1.000
_cell.length_b   1.000
_cell.length_c   1.000
_cell.angle_alpha   90.00
_cell.angle_beta   90.00
_cell.angle_gamma   90.00
#
_symmetry.space_group_name_H-M   'P 1'
#
loop_
_entity.id
_entity.type
_entity.pdbx_description
1 polymer ?
#
loop_
_entity_poly.entity_id
_entity_poly.type
_entity_poly.pdbx_seq_one_letter_code
_entity_poly.pdbx_strand_id
1 'polypeptide(L)'
;MKKILFTSLAVLGLGITGCSNEDLGVAKSGVDEVCATMGDAESRTAMNGNSVVWSTGDEIGIFVTNGSSSTYTNTNYSLSSGAGTKNAEFSGVLEGDNPVKKAAFYPYGSDASYDGSKISLTLKDTYNYKEGENSSALMACQINESAQDVLAFKNAGALMSVTVNNIPKDYIWAKLTSMTAQGKTTAPAIAGNAQIAFAEGIPTLTTTGTLNSSSITINFTAGNDVTSKTFYFPLPVAEYPALELSIGNGATSQVLKTKALDAKRNERYTTTITLDEVSGSVPTTVGSVSAVVDALATTNSVSVTDVAPTEASPTVSIPKKNTPAENVSISFENISTTATVAIKEASTGASGNSAPENVLVSVPQLDTAPKFEIELPSSTVTLAANGETATYDEVTATTAANTLVLDKGITVNTLKVKAGNVRVKSGAKVTAISRESGNTSTVIIYKEEGAELPNLSGNDAFEVVDAAVADLQNVAKNGGTYTLATDLTGDFTISATKEVIINLNGHKITNKSGDTFTVNKDSKLTINGNGTVDNVSHGKACIYNNGTVILNDGTYIRSKENGQNSESSGGNSYYNILNHGEMTINPNVEISQNGHYSSMIANGYYDYTNTNPRNGYVSGTNHQNPSLIINGGTFAGGLNTIKNDDGAQLVINDGTFTNMSQATVQNHHVAEIKGGTFNTTGSAQYVVDNEGHNGAANDLGQMTISGGTLNGKIYVVGAGASLAVTGGTFSDPSALLYLSGNANVKIRLNGDATCNGFKTQSGQSVELDLNNHVLTLAKPTVGSAGTETNSCQLLKGSTVTMKNGTLASDNDKIMIQNYCNLTLDAMTVKGLNALYVLSNNCGNILISNTTINAGTGAYAFDVCGYSTYTDGVKVTVKGTSIINGNVELSKSTGNTEPMELNIEGGTFNGNLVVDSSITNASSIINVTGTPSFKGTGWDSYKK
;
A
#
# COMPACT_ATOMS: atom_id res chain seq x y z
N MET A 1 79.60 11.79 17.97
CA MET A 1 80.68 10.77 17.97
C MET A 1 80.03 9.38 17.88
N LYS A 2 80.51 8.55 16.94
CA LYS A 2 80.32 7.09 16.71
C LYS A 2 78.88 6.60 16.39
N LYS A 3 78.51 6.19 15.17
CA LYS A 3 78.90 5.07 14.25
C LYS A 3 78.30 3.68 14.61
N ILE A 4 77.50 3.15 13.65
CA ILE A 4 77.50 1.77 13.08
C ILE A 4 76.91 0.65 13.99
N LEU A 5 76.22 -0.43 13.59
CA LEU A 5 75.54 -0.98 12.37
C LEU A 5 75.27 -2.48 12.69
N PHE A 6 74.19 -3.08 12.16
CA PHE A 6 73.91 -4.54 11.98
C PHE A 6 73.69 -5.42 13.25
N THR A 7 72.87 -6.49 13.31
CA THR A 7 72.14 -7.34 12.32
C THR A 7 71.09 -8.21 13.05
N SER A 8 69.98 -8.48 12.36
CA SER A 8 69.23 -9.76 12.23
C SER A 8 68.53 -10.49 13.39
N LEU A 9 67.33 -10.97 13.04
CA LEU A 9 66.62 -12.20 13.46
C LEU A 9 65.78 -12.17 14.75
N ALA A 10 64.45 -12.11 14.56
CA ALA A 10 63.53 -13.10 15.12
C ALA A 10 62.16 -12.96 14.44
N VAL A 11 61.85 -13.94 13.60
CA VAL A 11 60.49 -14.28 13.15
C VAL A 11 59.70 -14.68 14.41
N LEU A 12 58.63 -13.97 14.72
CA LEU A 12 57.62 -14.42 15.69
C LEU A 12 56.34 -14.71 14.90
N GLY A 13 56.12 -16.00 14.64
CA GLY A 13 54.86 -16.50 14.11
C GLY A 13 53.75 -16.33 15.15
N LEU A 14 52.66 -15.70 14.72
CA LEU A 14 51.40 -15.66 15.44
C LEU A 14 50.33 -16.34 14.58
N GLY A 15 49.91 -17.50 15.06
CA GLY A 15 48.53 -18.02 14.98
C GLY A 15 47.86 -18.13 13.62
N ILE A 16 48.24 -19.13 12.82
CA ILE A 16 47.31 -19.75 11.87
C ILE A 16 46.67 -20.92 12.62
N THR A 17 45.53 -20.70 13.26
CA THR A 17 44.66 -21.79 13.74
C THR A 17 43.44 -21.82 12.83
N GLY A 18 43.43 -22.76 11.89
CA GLY A 18 42.29 -22.92 10.98
C GLY A 18 42.54 -23.57 9.62
N CYS A 19 43.70 -24.18 9.34
CA CYS A 19 43.82 -25.10 8.19
C CYS A 19 44.57 -26.34 8.66
N SER A 20 43.82 -27.40 8.99
CA SER A 20 44.38 -28.74 9.17
C SER A 20 44.94 -29.22 7.83
N ASN A 21 46.27 -29.38 7.77
CA ASN A 21 46.92 -30.18 6.74
C ASN A 21 46.48 -31.63 6.90
N GLU A 22 45.58 -32.10 6.03
CA GLU A 22 45.53 -33.51 5.66
C GLU A 22 45.92 -33.67 4.19
N ASP A 23 46.96 -34.47 4.03
CA ASP A 23 47.40 -35.25 2.86
C ASP A 23 47.96 -34.55 1.60
N LEU A 24 49.20 -34.95 1.27
CA LEU A 24 49.88 -34.72 0.00
C LEU A 24 49.26 -35.62 -1.07
N GLY A 25 48.10 -35.23 -1.59
CA GLY A 25 47.42 -35.89 -2.70
C GLY A 25 47.09 -34.88 -3.80
N VAL A 26 47.46 -35.20 -5.04
CA VAL A 26 47.14 -34.40 -6.23
C VAL A 26 45.63 -34.11 -6.26
N ALA A 27 45.24 -32.84 -6.41
CA ALA A 27 43.84 -32.42 -6.38
C ALA A 27 43.02 -33.23 -7.39
N LYS A 28 41.93 -33.85 -6.93
CA LYS A 28 40.94 -34.52 -7.79
C LYS A 28 39.86 -33.50 -8.17
N SER A 29 39.27 -33.68 -9.35
CA SER A 29 38.12 -32.86 -9.79
C SER A 29 36.99 -32.87 -8.75
N GLY A 30 36.45 -31.69 -8.41
CA GLY A 30 35.45 -31.52 -7.34
C GLY A 30 35.35 -30.09 -6.81
N VAL A 31 34.61 -29.93 -5.70
CA VAL A 31 34.57 -28.68 -4.92
C VAL A 31 35.95 -28.46 -4.30
N ASP A 32 36.54 -27.30 -4.55
CA ASP A 32 37.84 -26.89 -4.05
C ASP A 32 37.71 -25.63 -3.19
N GLU A 33 38.53 -25.53 -2.14
CA GLU A 33 38.53 -24.41 -1.22
C GLU A 33 39.94 -23.84 -1.08
N VAL A 34 40.06 -22.52 -1.10
CA VAL A 34 41.33 -21.80 -0.94
C VAL A 34 41.20 -20.71 0.10
N CYS A 35 42.27 -20.50 0.87
CA CYS A 35 42.37 -19.40 1.82
C CYS A 35 43.04 -18.19 1.13
N ALA A 36 42.30 -17.11 0.96
CA ALA A 36 42.77 -15.87 0.38
C ALA A 36 43.06 -14.82 1.46
N THR A 37 44.29 -14.33 1.48
CA THR A 37 44.76 -13.31 2.41
C THR A 37 45.05 -12.01 1.68
N MET A 38 44.43 -10.93 2.14
CA MET A 38 44.82 -9.55 1.85
C MET A 38 45.85 -9.07 2.88
N GLY A 39 46.74 -8.16 2.48
CA GLY A 39 47.76 -7.61 3.37
C GLY A 39 47.20 -6.85 4.59
N ASP A 40 47.83 -7.04 5.75
CA ASP A 40 47.61 -6.19 6.93
C ASP A 40 48.11 -4.76 6.71
N ALA A 41 47.57 -3.77 7.44
CA ALA A 41 47.96 -2.36 7.34
C ALA A 41 49.48 -2.12 7.45
N GLU A 42 50.18 -2.99 8.20
CA GLU A 42 51.63 -2.93 8.40
C GLU A 42 52.44 -3.78 7.39
N SER A 43 51.75 -4.55 6.55
CA SER A 43 52.39 -5.39 5.54
C SER A 43 52.82 -4.58 4.31
N ARG A 44 53.84 -5.06 3.59
CA ARG A 44 54.27 -4.48 2.30
C ARG A 44 53.22 -4.65 1.18
N THR A 45 52.05 -5.21 1.47
CA THR A 45 50.97 -5.51 0.52
C THR A 45 49.69 -4.70 0.75
N ALA A 46 49.59 -3.92 1.84
CA ALA A 46 48.45 -3.03 2.13
C ALA A 46 48.61 -1.64 1.51
N MET A 47 47.49 -1.06 1.06
CA MET A 47 47.51 0.26 0.41
C MET A 47 47.75 1.38 1.42
N ASN A 48 48.93 2.01 1.40
CA ASN A 48 49.32 3.14 2.26
C ASN A 48 48.80 3.07 3.72
N GLY A 49 48.90 1.90 4.37
CA GLY A 49 48.48 1.74 5.77
C GLY A 49 46.96 1.52 5.99
N ASN A 50 46.16 1.48 4.93
CA ASN A 50 44.74 1.16 4.99
C ASN A 50 44.50 -0.32 4.69
N SER A 51 43.67 -0.95 5.52
CA SER A 51 43.26 -2.35 5.33
C SER A 51 42.21 -2.45 4.22
N VAL A 52 42.41 -3.39 3.31
CA VAL A 52 41.38 -3.88 2.38
C VAL A 52 40.86 -5.20 2.96
N VAL A 53 39.55 -5.44 2.92
CA VAL A 53 38.93 -6.67 3.42
C VAL A 53 38.02 -7.27 2.34
N TRP A 54 37.73 -8.56 2.45
CA TRP A 54 36.76 -9.24 1.59
C TRP A 54 35.33 -8.81 1.95
N SER A 55 34.47 -8.66 0.96
CA SER A 55 33.06 -8.27 1.10
C SER A 55 32.15 -9.41 0.64
N THR A 56 30.94 -9.47 1.20
CA THR A 56 29.94 -10.47 0.81
C THR A 56 29.69 -10.42 -0.71
N GLY A 57 29.80 -11.57 -1.37
CA GLY A 57 29.61 -11.69 -2.82
C GLY A 57 30.86 -11.39 -3.65
N ASP A 58 32.03 -11.24 -3.04
CA ASP A 58 33.30 -11.17 -3.76
C ASP A 58 33.61 -12.49 -4.48
N GLU A 59 34.21 -12.36 -5.66
CA GLU A 59 34.62 -13.48 -6.51
C GLU A 59 36.06 -13.26 -6.99
N ILE A 60 36.85 -14.34 -7.02
CA ILE A 60 38.22 -14.35 -7.52
C ILE A 60 38.35 -15.30 -8.71
N GLY A 61 39.23 -14.96 -9.65
CA GLY A 61 39.61 -15.85 -10.74
C GLY A 61 40.92 -16.54 -10.46
N ILE A 62 40.96 -17.86 -10.64
CA ILE A 62 42.17 -18.66 -10.49
C ILE A 62 42.51 -19.32 -11.82
N PHE A 63 43.72 -19.07 -12.31
CA PHE A 63 44.23 -19.67 -13.54
C PHE A 63 44.86 -21.03 -13.26
N VAL A 64 44.32 -22.07 -13.90
CA VAL A 64 44.67 -23.48 -13.67
C VAL A 64 45.19 -24.13 -14.95
N THR A 65 46.22 -24.97 -14.82
CA THR A 65 46.71 -25.87 -15.89
C THR A 65 46.38 -27.32 -15.54
N ASN A 66 45.93 -28.12 -16.51
CA ASN A 66 45.65 -29.55 -16.33
C ASN A 66 46.79 -30.40 -16.93
N GLY A 67 47.40 -31.25 -16.11
CA GLY A 67 48.53 -32.11 -16.54
C GLY A 67 49.69 -31.32 -17.14
N SER A 68 50.20 -31.76 -18.29
CA SER A 68 51.28 -31.08 -19.03
C SER A 68 50.76 -30.06 -20.06
N SER A 69 49.52 -29.56 -19.92
CA SER A 69 48.94 -28.57 -20.85
C SER A 69 49.63 -27.21 -20.74
N SER A 70 49.81 -26.55 -21.88
CA SER A 70 50.26 -25.15 -21.97
C SER A 70 49.10 -24.13 -21.97
N THR A 71 47.86 -24.58 -21.76
CA THR A 71 46.67 -23.72 -21.71
C THR A 71 46.22 -23.48 -20.27
N TYR A 72 45.82 -22.25 -19.97
CA TYR A 72 45.34 -21.83 -18.65
C TYR A 72 43.83 -21.60 -18.69
N THR A 73 43.10 -22.27 -17.81
CA THR A 73 41.66 -22.08 -17.63
C THR A 73 41.41 -21.10 -16.49
N ASN A 74 40.54 -20.11 -16.69
CA ASN A 74 40.14 -19.14 -15.67
C ASN A 74 38.92 -19.65 -14.89
N THR A 75 39.15 -20.19 -13.69
CA THR A 75 38.10 -20.77 -12.84
C THR A 75 37.58 -19.74 -11.83
N ASN A 76 36.25 -19.59 -11.73
CA ASN A 76 35.60 -18.72 -10.75
C ASN A 76 35.58 -19.38 -9.36
N TYR A 77 35.91 -18.59 -8.33
CA TYR A 77 35.75 -18.96 -6.93
C TYR A 77 34.98 -17.85 -6.22
N SER A 78 33.92 -18.22 -5.52
CA SER A 78 33.08 -17.28 -4.76
C SER A 78 33.45 -17.32 -3.28
N LEU A 79 33.38 -16.18 -2.61
CA LEU A 79 33.61 -16.07 -1.17
C LEU A 79 32.63 -16.98 -0.40
N SER A 80 33.16 -17.93 0.37
CA SER A 80 32.37 -18.88 1.16
C SER A 80 32.35 -18.53 2.65
N SER A 81 33.44 -17.97 3.20
CA SER A 81 33.51 -17.52 4.59
C SER A 81 34.53 -16.38 4.77
N GLY A 82 34.38 -15.58 5.84
CA GLY A 82 35.37 -14.52 6.18
C GLY A 82 35.10 -13.12 5.63
N ALA A 83 33.87 -12.82 5.20
CA ALA A 83 33.45 -11.45 4.84
C ALA A 83 33.72 -10.45 5.99
N GLY A 84 34.15 -9.24 5.65
CA GLY A 84 34.58 -8.21 6.59
C GLY A 84 36.01 -8.40 7.13
N THR A 85 36.70 -9.46 6.73
CA THR A 85 38.05 -9.78 7.21
C THR A 85 39.07 -9.83 6.06
N LYS A 86 40.36 -9.86 6.41
CA LYS A 86 41.47 -9.94 5.44
C LYS A 86 41.79 -11.37 5.01
N ASN A 87 41.33 -12.36 5.78
CA ASN A 87 41.58 -13.78 5.54
C ASN A 87 40.23 -14.43 5.32
N ALA A 88 39.99 -14.95 4.13
CA ALA A 88 38.70 -15.51 3.78
C ALA A 88 38.85 -16.80 3.00
N GLU A 89 37.84 -17.65 3.10
CA GLU A 89 37.75 -18.87 2.31
C GLU A 89 36.95 -18.58 1.05
N PHE A 90 37.44 -19.14 -0.06
CA PHE A 90 36.80 -19.07 -1.36
C PHE A 90 36.61 -20.48 -1.87
N SER A 91 35.42 -20.77 -2.37
CA SER A 91 35.07 -22.10 -2.89
C SER A 91 34.76 -22.02 -4.38
N GLY A 92 35.23 -23.01 -5.14
CA GLY A 92 35.04 -23.12 -6.58
C GLY A 92 34.98 -24.58 -7.03
N VAL A 93 34.89 -24.81 -8.34
CA VAL A 93 34.90 -26.16 -8.92
C VAL A 93 36.14 -26.33 -9.77
N LEU A 94 37.01 -27.28 -9.40
CA LEU A 94 38.15 -27.68 -10.21
C LEU A 94 37.79 -28.85 -11.13
N GLU A 95 38.11 -28.72 -12.41
CA GLU A 95 37.86 -29.74 -13.42
C GLU A 95 39.14 -30.12 -14.17
N GLY A 96 39.36 -31.43 -14.34
CA GLY A 96 40.45 -31.99 -15.15
C GLY A 96 41.37 -32.97 -14.41
N ASP A 97 42.31 -33.53 -15.17
CA ASP A 97 43.32 -34.48 -14.69
C ASP A 97 44.53 -33.73 -14.11
N ASN A 98 44.70 -33.78 -12.79
CA ASN A 98 45.77 -33.11 -12.01
C ASN A 98 45.85 -31.59 -12.24
N PRO A 99 44.84 -30.81 -11.82
CA PRO A 99 44.85 -29.35 -11.90
C PRO A 99 45.95 -28.72 -11.02
N VAL A 100 46.66 -27.73 -11.56
CA VAL A 100 47.66 -26.91 -10.87
C VAL A 100 47.33 -25.43 -11.02
N LYS A 101 47.12 -24.73 -9.91
CA LYS A 101 46.82 -23.30 -9.80
C LYS A 101 48.12 -22.50 -9.98
N LYS A 102 48.11 -21.47 -10.84
CA LYS A 102 49.31 -20.71 -11.26
C LYS A 102 49.27 -19.22 -10.90
N ALA A 103 48.13 -18.58 -11.02
CA ALA A 103 47.92 -17.19 -10.61
C ALA A 103 46.46 -16.97 -10.23
N ALA A 104 46.20 -15.99 -9.38
CA ALA A 104 44.84 -15.56 -9.05
C ALA A 104 44.71 -14.03 -9.13
N PHE A 105 43.49 -13.55 -9.40
CA PHE A 105 43.17 -12.13 -9.45
C PHE A 105 41.77 -11.83 -8.90
N TYR A 106 41.60 -10.59 -8.46
CA TYR A 106 40.36 -10.03 -7.95
C TYR A 106 40.17 -8.61 -8.52
N PRO A 107 38.95 -8.19 -8.86
CA PRO A 107 37.72 -9.01 -8.91
C PRO A 107 37.68 -9.96 -10.10
N TYR A 108 36.91 -11.06 -10.00
CA TYR A 108 36.72 -12.02 -11.08
C TYR A 108 36.15 -11.37 -12.34
N GLY A 109 36.71 -11.76 -13.48
CA GLY A 109 36.20 -11.44 -14.82
C GLY A 109 36.42 -12.64 -15.73
N SER A 110 35.34 -13.14 -16.35
CA SER A 110 35.39 -14.33 -17.22
C SER A 110 36.21 -14.11 -18.49
N ASP A 111 36.41 -12.86 -18.89
CA ASP A 111 37.21 -12.41 -20.04
C ASP A 111 38.72 -12.41 -19.75
N ALA A 112 39.13 -12.54 -18.48
CA ALA A 112 40.53 -12.53 -18.13
C ALA A 112 41.27 -13.78 -18.62
N SER A 113 42.50 -13.59 -19.08
CA SER A 113 43.39 -14.66 -19.58
C SER A 113 44.78 -14.55 -18.97
N TYR A 114 45.50 -15.67 -18.89
CA TYR A 114 46.86 -15.72 -18.38
C TYR A 114 47.76 -16.42 -19.39
N ASP A 115 48.92 -15.82 -19.70
CA ASP A 115 49.87 -16.34 -20.70
C ASP A 115 51.07 -17.09 -20.09
N GLY A 116 51.08 -17.26 -18.76
CA GLY A 116 52.22 -17.78 -18.00
C GLY A 116 53.12 -16.68 -17.41
N SER A 117 52.92 -15.43 -17.79
CA SER A 117 53.70 -14.28 -17.30
C SER A 117 52.83 -13.09 -16.85
N LYS A 118 51.70 -12.86 -17.52
CA LYS A 118 50.82 -11.71 -17.30
C LYS A 118 49.36 -12.13 -17.36
N ILE A 119 48.53 -11.46 -16.57
CA ILE A 119 47.07 -11.58 -16.65
C ILE A 119 46.57 -10.43 -17.53
N SER A 120 45.89 -10.74 -18.63
CA SER A 120 45.17 -9.75 -19.46
C SER A 120 43.70 -9.73 -19.05
N LEU A 121 43.12 -8.54 -18.90
CA LEU A 121 41.74 -8.35 -18.44
C LEU A 121 41.17 -7.03 -18.96
N THR A 122 39.84 -6.88 -18.96
CA THR A 122 39.19 -5.60 -19.25
C THR A 122 38.75 -4.91 -17.96
N LEU A 123 39.27 -3.70 -17.73
CA LEU A 123 38.78 -2.78 -16.71
C LEU A 123 37.46 -2.19 -17.17
N LYS A 124 36.40 -2.39 -16.40
CA LYS A 124 35.10 -1.78 -16.71
C LYS A 124 35.22 -0.25 -16.61
N ASP A 125 34.59 0.45 -17.53
CA ASP A 125 34.40 1.90 -17.46
C ASP A 125 33.14 2.28 -16.68
N THR A 126 32.33 1.29 -16.29
CA THR A 126 31.06 1.47 -15.59
C THR A 126 30.90 0.42 -14.49
N TYR A 127 30.58 0.89 -13.28
CA TYR A 127 30.30 0.06 -12.10
C TYR A 127 28.96 0.48 -11.49
N ASN A 128 28.37 -0.40 -10.67
CA ASN A 128 27.23 -0.05 -9.83
C ASN A 128 27.73 0.08 -8.39
N TYR A 129 27.26 1.13 -7.72
CA TYR A 129 27.52 1.38 -6.31
C TYR A 129 26.97 0.24 -5.46
N LYS A 130 27.78 -0.26 -4.53
CA LYS A 130 27.36 -1.21 -3.51
C LYS A 130 27.60 -0.60 -2.15
N GLU A 131 26.54 -0.54 -1.35
CA GLU A 131 26.62 0.00 0.00
C GLU A 131 27.42 -0.93 0.91
N GLY A 132 28.35 -0.37 1.69
CA GLY A 132 29.27 -1.15 2.52
C GLY A 132 30.45 -1.80 1.80
N GLU A 133 30.51 -1.78 0.47
CA GLU A 133 31.73 -2.17 -0.26
C GLU A 133 32.84 -1.17 0.07
N ASN A 134 33.95 -1.67 0.59
CA ASN A 134 35.04 -0.81 1.05
C ASN A 134 36.28 -0.82 0.13
N SER A 135 36.24 -1.58 -0.97
CA SER A 135 37.19 -1.46 -2.07
C SER A 135 36.77 -2.23 -3.33
N SER A 136 36.96 -1.59 -4.48
CA SER A 136 37.05 -2.25 -5.79
C SER A 136 38.51 -2.38 -6.25
N ALA A 137 39.43 -2.56 -5.29
CA ALA A 137 40.87 -2.58 -5.56
C ALA A 137 41.26 -3.82 -6.37
N LEU A 138 41.93 -3.64 -7.50
CA LEU A 138 42.46 -4.76 -8.26
C LEU A 138 43.64 -5.40 -7.54
N MET A 139 43.56 -6.70 -7.33
CA MET A 139 44.57 -7.48 -6.63
C MET A 139 44.91 -8.73 -7.43
N ALA A 140 46.14 -9.20 -7.28
CA ALA A 140 46.55 -10.47 -7.87
C ALA A 140 47.65 -11.14 -7.04
N CYS A 141 47.90 -12.42 -7.32
CA CYS A 141 49.06 -13.14 -6.82
C CYS A 141 49.53 -14.20 -7.82
N GLN A 142 50.83 -14.51 -7.79
CA GLN A 142 51.37 -15.74 -8.37
C GLN A 142 51.31 -16.84 -7.31
N ILE A 143 50.92 -18.05 -7.73
CA ILE A 143 50.74 -19.20 -6.86
C ILE A 143 51.95 -20.11 -7.02
N ASN A 144 52.58 -20.47 -5.90
CA ASN A 144 53.71 -21.38 -5.90
C ASN A 144 53.23 -22.84 -6.00
N GLU A 145 54.00 -23.68 -6.69
CA GLU A 145 53.68 -25.11 -6.82
C GLU A 145 53.64 -25.84 -5.47
N SER A 146 54.35 -25.33 -4.46
CA SER A 146 54.37 -25.86 -3.09
C SER A 146 53.24 -25.35 -2.18
N ALA A 147 52.37 -24.45 -2.64
CA ALA A 147 51.30 -23.84 -1.84
C ALA A 147 50.05 -23.56 -2.69
N GLN A 148 49.31 -24.62 -3.02
CA GLN A 148 48.17 -24.56 -3.94
C GLN A 148 46.89 -23.98 -3.31
N ASP A 149 46.76 -24.01 -1.97
CA ASP A 149 45.49 -23.63 -1.29
C ASP A 149 45.58 -22.32 -0.51
N VAL A 150 46.70 -21.59 -0.62
CA VAL A 150 46.92 -20.31 0.06
C VAL A 150 47.25 -19.21 -0.95
N LEU A 151 46.37 -18.21 -1.05
CA LEU A 151 46.46 -17.11 -2.00
C LEU A 151 46.84 -15.80 -1.29
N ALA A 152 48.07 -15.34 -1.49
CA ALA A 152 48.56 -14.10 -0.89
C ALA A 152 48.40 -12.91 -1.86
N PHE A 153 47.21 -12.30 -1.88
CA PHE A 153 46.88 -11.21 -2.78
C PHE A 153 47.67 -9.93 -2.50
N LYS A 154 48.06 -9.23 -3.57
CA LYS A 154 48.72 -7.92 -3.52
C LYS A 154 47.99 -6.94 -4.44
N ASN A 155 47.81 -5.70 -3.98
CA ASN A 155 47.23 -4.60 -4.78
C ASN A 155 48.00 -4.36 -6.08
N ALA A 156 47.36 -4.52 -7.23
CA ALA A 156 48.00 -4.38 -8.53
C ALA A 156 48.10 -2.91 -8.99
N GLY A 157 47.17 -2.04 -8.56
CA GLY A 157 47.11 -0.63 -8.96
C GLY A 157 47.05 0.34 -7.78
N ALA A 158 46.60 1.56 -8.06
CA ALA A 158 46.19 2.55 -7.07
C ALA A 158 44.67 2.52 -6.86
N LEU A 159 44.18 3.18 -5.82
CA LEU A 159 42.74 3.33 -5.55
C LEU A 159 42.41 4.76 -5.14
N MET A 160 41.38 5.35 -5.75
CA MET A 160 40.81 6.63 -5.33
C MET A 160 39.53 6.38 -4.50
N SER A 161 39.46 6.93 -3.30
CA SER A 161 38.35 6.86 -2.36
C SER A 161 37.77 8.26 -2.17
N VAL A 162 36.58 8.50 -2.70
CA VAL A 162 35.94 9.82 -2.67
C VAL A 162 34.66 9.75 -1.86
N THR A 163 34.59 10.45 -0.73
CA THR A 163 33.33 10.67 -0.04
C THR A 163 32.69 11.96 -0.55
N VAL A 164 31.45 11.88 -1.02
CA VAL A 164 30.65 13.05 -1.38
C VAL A 164 29.46 13.12 -0.43
N ASN A 165 29.39 14.20 0.36
CA ASN A 165 28.28 14.49 1.25
C ASN A 165 27.24 15.35 0.52
N ASN A 166 25.97 15.21 0.93
CA ASN A 166 24.84 16.01 0.47
C ASN A 166 24.60 15.92 -1.04
N ILE A 167 24.65 14.69 -1.57
CA ILE A 167 24.40 14.43 -2.99
C ILE A 167 22.96 14.82 -3.34
N PRO A 168 22.71 15.62 -4.40
CA PRO A 168 21.35 15.93 -4.87
C PRO A 168 20.51 14.69 -5.10
N LYS A 169 19.24 14.72 -4.66
CA LYS A 169 18.34 13.57 -4.64
C LYS A 169 18.17 12.87 -5.99
N ASP A 170 18.25 13.64 -7.07
CA ASP A 170 18.04 13.18 -8.45
C ASP A 170 19.34 12.70 -9.12
N TYR A 171 20.50 12.88 -8.48
CA TYR A 171 21.76 12.40 -9.01
C TYR A 171 21.87 10.89 -8.89
N ILE A 172 22.47 10.26 -9.89
CA ILE A 172 22.49 8.80 -10.07
C ILE A 172 23.84 8.27 -10.51
N TRP A 173 24.86 9.12 -10.73
CA TRP A 173 26.20 8.65 -11.05
C TRP A 173 27.30 9.59 -10.54
N ALA A 174 28.46 9.01 -10.21
CA ALA A 174 29.72 9.72 -9.98
C ALA A 174 30.77 9.25 -11.01
N LYS A 175 31.54 10.18 -11.57
CA LYS A 175 32.45 9.90 -12.68
C LYS A 175 33.83 10.48 -12.44
N LEU A 176 34.86 9.67 -12.66
CA LEU A 176 36.26 10.09 -12.69
C LEU A 176 36.75 10.09 -14.13
N THR A 177 37.28 11.21 -14.61
CA THR A 177 37.75 11.38 -15.99
C THR A 177 39.22 11.80 -16.02
N SER A 178 40.03 11.07 -16.75
CA SER A 178 41.41 11.39 -17.08
C SER A 178 41.45 12.33 -18.29
N MET A 179 42.21 13.42 -18.14
CA MET A 179 42.29 14.49 -19.12
C MET A 179 43.62 14.50 -19.85
N THR A 180 43.63 15.05 -21.06
CA THR A 180 44.82 15.14 -21.91
C THR A 180 45.80 16.20 -21.37
N ALA A 181 47.08 15.87 -21.30
CA ALA A 181 48.13 16.86 -21.00
C ALA A 181 48.16 17.95 -22.09
N GLN A 182 48.47 19.19 -21.70
CA GLN A 182 48.68 20.28 -22.65
C GLN A 182 49.80 19.89 -23.66
N GLY A 183 49.45 19.75 -24.95
CA GLY A 183 50.38 19.34 -26.02
C GLY A 183 50.40 17.85 -26.38
N LYS A 184 49.57 16.98 -25.76
CA LYS A 184 49.35 15.58 -26.20
C LYS A 184 48.04 15.43 -26.97
N THR A 185 47.90 14.36 -27.76
CA THR A 185 46.69 14.07 -28.55
C THR A 185 45.73 13.09 -27.87
N THR A 186 46.14 12.40 -26.80
CA THR A 186 45.32 11.42 -26.08
C THR A 186 45.53 11.50 -24.55
N ALA A 187 44.45 11.33 -23.80
CA ALA A 187 44.49 11.22 -22.34
C ALA A 187 45.00 9.83 -21.90
N PRO A 188 45.70 9.71 -20.75
CA PRO A 188 46.01 8.40 -20.20
C PRO A 188 44.74 7.60 -19.93
N ALA A 189 44.71 6.34 -20.35
CA ALA A 189 43.59 5.46 -20.10
C ALA A 189 43.45 5.11 -18.62
N ILE A 190 42.20 4.99 -18.15
CA ILE A 190 41.88 4.53 -16.79
C ILE A 190 41.01 3.27 -16.78
N ALA A 191 40.36 2.96 -17.90
CA ALA A 191 39.57 1.75 -18.10
C ALA A 191 39.79 1.17 -19.52
N GLY A 192 39.21 0.00 -19.79
CA GLY A 192 39.40 -0.80 -21.00
C GLY A 192 40.48 -1.87 -20.84
N ASN A 193 41.16 -2.22 -21.93
CA ASN A 193 42.12 -3.32 -21.92
C ASN A 193 43.32 -3.02 -21.02
N ALA A 194 43.56 -3.92 -20.09
CA ALA A 194 44.61 -3.84 -19.10
C ALA A 194 45.33 -5.17 -18.94
N GLN A 195 46.48 -5.08 -18.28
CA GLN A 195 47.28 -6.22 -17.92
C GLN A 195 47.83 -6.05 -16.51
N ILE A 196 47.97 -7.17 -15.81
CA ILE A 196 48.70 -7.29 -14.56
C ILE A 196 49.97 -8.08 -14.87
N ALA A 197 51.11 -7.41 -14.82
CA ALA A 197 52.42 -8.03 -14.97
C ALA A 197 53.06 -8.28 -13.61
N PHE A 198 53.80 -9.39 -13.47
CA PHE A 198 54.50 -9.73 -12.24
C PHE A 198 56.00 -9.51 -12.38
N ALA A 199 56.58 -8.72 -11.46
CA ALA A 199 58.02 -8.63 -11.26
C ALA A 199 58.34 -9.18 -9.87
N GLU A 200 59.14 -10.25 -9.77
CA GLU A 200 59.46 -10.92 -8.50
C GLU A 200 58.20 -11.26 -7.65
N GLY A 201 57.11 -11.69 -8.29
CA GLY A 201 55.85 -12.00 -7.60
C GLY A 201 55.05 -10.78 -7.13
N ILE A 202 55.35 -9.58 -7.65
CA ILE A 202 54.63 -8.33 -7.36
C ILE A 202 53.81 -7.91 -8.59
N PRO A 203 52.46 -7.96 -8.54
CA PRO A 203 51.61 -7.60 -9.67
C PRO A 203 51.55 -6.08 -9.89
N THR A 204 51.59 -5.61 -11.13
CA THR A 204 51.42 -4.18 -11.47
C THR A 204 50.41 -4.04 -12.60
N LEU A 205 49.36 -3.24 -12.37
CA LEU A 205 48.26 -2.97 -13.30
C LEU A 205 48.62 -1.82 -14.24
N THR A 206 48.54 -2.06 -15.55
CA THR A 206 48.76 -1.08 -16.61
C THR A 206 47.74 -1.28 -17.74
N THR A 207 47.40 -0.23 -18.49
CA THR A 207 46.51 -0.31 -19.66
C THR A 207 47.28 -0.58 -20.95
N THR A 208 46.70 -1.26 -21.94
CA THR A 208 47.42 -1.76 -23.13
C THR A 208 47.08 -1.09 -24.48
N GLY A 209 46.17 -0.11 -24.50
CA GLY A 209 46.03 0.89 -25.59
C GLY A 209 44.93 0.64 -26.62
N THR A 210 44.35 -0.55 -26.70
CA THR A 210 43.28 -0.89 -27.67
C THR A 210 41.94 -0.95 -26.93
N LEU A 211 40.92 -0.17 -27.34
CA LEU A 211 39.59 -0.11 -26.68
C LEU A 211 39.59 0.48 -25.25
N ASN A 212 40.44 1.48 -25.02
CA ASN A 212 40.57 2.11 -23.71
C ASN A 212 39.65 3.32 -23.52
N SER A 213 39.13 3.48 -22.30
CA SER A 213 38.33 4.63 -21.87
C SER A 213 39.15 5.55 -20.97
N SER A 214 38.90 6.86 -21.10
CA SER A 214 39.46 7.88 -20.22
C SER A 214 38.56 8.17 -19.01
N SER A 215 37.47 7.43 -18.80
CA SER A 215 36.58 7.64 -17.66
C SER A 215 36.09 6.36 -17.00
N ILE A 216 35.82 6.43 -15.69
CA ILE A 216 35.11 5.43 -14.90
C ILE A 216 33.87 6.09 -14.31
N THR A 217 32.70 5.47 -14.48
CA THR A 217 31.41 5.91 -13.95
C THR A 217 30.89 4.89 -12.94
N ILE A 218 30.43 5.35 -11.78
CA ILE A 218 29.78 4.53 -10.75
C ILE A 218 28.33 4.98 -10.64
N ASN A 219 27.39 4.13 -11.03
CA ASN A 219 25.95 4.39 -10.97
C ASN A 219 25.40 4.05 -9.59
N PHE A 220 24.46 4.83 -9.08
CA PHE A 220 23.75 4.59 -7.82
C PHE A 220 22.27 4.99 -7.94
N THR A 221 21.45 4.47 -7.03
CA THR A 221 20.03 4.81 -6.98
C THR A 221 19.84 6.18 -6.34
N ALA A 222 18.99 7.00 -6.95
CA ALA A 222 18.51 8.27 -6.40
C ALA A 222 18.04 8.08 -4.96
N GLY A 223 18.56 8.90 -4.05
CA GLY A 223 18.21 8.87 -2.62
C GLY A 223 17.05 9.80 -2.30
N ASN A 224 16.24 9.44 -1.29
CA ASN A 224 15.16 10.31 -0.81
C ASN A 224 15.63 11.36 0.22
N ASP A 225 16.83 11.20 0.78
CA ASP A 225 17.42 12.05 1.83
C ASP A 225 18.81 12.60 1.43
N VAL A 226 19.33 13.52 2.24
CA VAL A 226 20.71 14.03 2.19
C VAL A 226 21.67 12.85 2.41
N THR A 227 22.14 12.23 1.33
CA THR A 227 22.99 11.03 1.42
C THR A 227 24.47 11.36 1.21
N SER A 228 25.29 10.90 2.16
CA SER A 228 26.74 10.78 1.98
C SER A 228 27.03 9.43 1.32
N LYS A 229 27.85 9.42 0.26
CA LYS A 229 28.32 8.19 -0.38
C LYS A 229 29.83 8.21 -0.59
N THR A 230 30.48 7.08 -0.33
CA THR A 230 31.90 6.88 -0.63
C THR A 230 32.07 6.04 -1.89
N PHE A 231 32.71 6.62 -2.90
CA PHE A 231 32.99 6.02 -4.20
C PHE A 231 34.43 5.52 -4.29
N TYR A 232 34.61 4.35 -4.90
CA TYR A 232 35.90 3.68 -5.03
C TYR A 232 36.27 3.50 -6.50
N PHE A 233 37.25 4.27 -7.00
CA PHE A 233 37.70 4.18 -8.39
C PHE A 233 39.05 3.45 -8.46
N PRO A 234 39.13 2.26 -9.09
CA PRO A 234 40.41 1.60 -9.34
C PRO A 234 41.21 2.39 -10.38
N LEU A 235 42.52 2.55 -10.15
CA LEU A 235 43.39 3.32 -11.02
C LEU A 235 44.62 2.49 -11.46
N PRO A 236 44.83 2.31 -12.78
CA PRO A 236 46.09 1.81 -13.31
C PRO A 236 47.28 2.66 -12.88
N VAL A 237 48.46 2.05 -12.81
CA VAL A 237 49.70 2.77 -12.52
C VAL A 237 50.09 3.61 -13.73
N ALA A 238 49.95 4.92 -13.60
CA ALA A 238 50.26 5.89 -14.65
C ALA A 238 50.37 7.31 -14.06
N GLU A 239 51.00 8.21 -14.82
CA GLU A 239 50.97 9.64 -14.55
C GLU A 239 49.73 10.26 -15.20
N TYR A 240 48.83 10.80 -14.39
CA TYR A 240 47.60 11.48 -14.83
C TYR A 240 47.78 13.01 -14.74
N PRO A 241 47.86 13.71 -15.89
CA PRO A 241 48.04 15.17 -15.94
C PRO A 241 46.92 15.94 -15.23
N ALA A 242 45.69 15.44 -15.33
CA ALA A 242 44.55 15.89 -14.54
C ALA A 242 43.50 14.78 -14.47
N LEU A 243 43.00 14.53 -13.26
CA LEU A 243 41.82 13.73 -12.97
C LEU A 243 40.70 14.67 -12.52
N GLU A 244 39.58 14.63 -13.25
CA GLU A 244 38.36 15.37 -12.97
C GLU A 244 37.31 14.45 -12.35
N LEU A 245 36.84 14.80 -11.16
CA LEU A 245 35.72 14.14 -10.49
C LEU A 245 34.45 14.94 -10.75
N SER A 246 33.41 14.29 -11.24
CA SER A 246 32.07 14.86 -11.46
C SER A 246 30.95 13.96 -10.94
N ILE A 247 29.76 14.51 -10.80
CA ILE A 247 28.55 13.82 -10.36
C ILE A 247 27.33 14.37 -11.13
N GLY A 248 26.28 13.58 -11.34
CA GLY A 248 25.10 14.05 -12.07
C GLY A 248 23.99 13.02 -12.27
N ASN A 249 23.03 13.37 -13.14
CA ASN A 249 21.85 12.54 -13.45
C ASN A 249 21.65 12.26 -14.96
N GLY A 250 22.53 12.78 -15.81
CA GLY A 250 22.44 12.66 -17.28
C GLY A 250 21.80 13.87 -17.97
N ALA A 251 20.94 14.64 -17.28
CA ALA A 251 20.45 15.94 -17.72
C ALA A 251 21.32 17.09 -17.18
N THR A 252 21.76 16.98 -15.93
CA THR A 252 22.66 17.91 -15.25
C THR A 252 23.87 17.17 -14.71
N SER A 253 25.00 17.88 -14.62
CA SER A 253 26.26 17.37 -14.09
C SER A 253 27.11 18.51 -13.55
N GLN A 254 27.93 18.20 -12.56
CA GLN A 254 28.80 19.16 -11.90
C GLN A 254 30.21 18.58 -11.73
N VAL A 255 31.22 19.40 -11.99
CA VAL A 255 32.61 19.11 -11.66
C VAL A 255 32.87 19.47 -10.20
N LEU A 256 33.34 18.49 -9.43
CA LEU A 256 33.61 18.63 -7.99
C LEU A 256 35.05 19.04 -7.71
N LYS A 257 36.00 18.43 -8.43
CA LYS A 257 37.43 18.61 -8.19
C LYS A 257 38.24 18.18 -9.39
N THR A 258 39.30 18.92 -9.69
CA THR A 258 40.29 18.55 -10.71
C THR A 258 41.69 18.61 -10.13
N LYS A 259 42.49 17.54 -10.28
CA LYS A 259 43.86 17.48 -9.74
C LYS A 259 44.77 16.57 -10.57
N ALA A 260 46.03 16.97 -10.76
CA ALA A 260 47.08 16.08 -11.28
C ALA A 260 47.42 14.97 -10.26
N LEU A 261 47.71 13.76 -10.74
CA LEU A 261 48.02 12.62 -9.89
C LEU A 261 49.03 11.67 -10.54
N ASP A 262 50.13 11.39 -9.86
CA ASP A 262 51.04 10.28 -10.20
C ASP A 262 50.57 9.03 -9.45
N ALA A 263 49.73 8.20 -10.11
CA ALA A 263 49.08 7.07 -9.46
C ALA A 263 50.05 5.90 -9.34
N LYS A 264 50.40 5.56 -8.09
CA LYS A 264 51.35 4.49 -7.79
C LYS A 264 50.65 3.25 -7.27
N ARG A 265 51.22 2.10 -7.62
CA ARG A 265 50.85 0.81 -7.05
C ARG A 265 50.80 0.93 -5.53
N ASN A 266 49.77 0.36 -4.92
CA ASN A 266 49.64 0.26 -3.47
C ASN A 266 49.42 1.61 -2.75
N GLU A 267 49.00 2.65 -3.48
CA GLU A 267 48.58 3.92 -2.89
C GLU A 267 47.06 4.07 -2.93
N ARG A 268 46.49 4.51 -1.80
CA ARG A 268 45.10 4.92 -1.70
C ARG A 268 45.01 6.43 -1.49
N TYR A 269 44.33 7.11 -2.40
CA TYR A 269 44.07 8.54 -2.33
C TYR A 269 42.67 8.78 -1.78
N THR A 270 42.54 9.57 -0.72
CA THR A 270 41.24 9.83 -0.08
C THR A 270 40.92 11.31 -0.14
N THR A 271 39.67 11.65 -0.47
CA THR A 271 39.14 13.01 -0.40
C THR A 271 37.69 12.98 0.06
N THR A 272 37.29 13.99 0.81
CA THR A 272 35.88 14.25 1.15
C THR A 272 35.47 15.57 0.49
N ILE A 273 34.28 15.60 -0.07
CA ILE A 273 33.68 16.77 -0.70
C ILE A 273 32.28 16.93 -0.12
N THR A 274 31.96 18.11 0.39
CA THR A 274 30.62 18.40 0.89
C THR A 274 29.95 19.35 -0.09
N LEU A 275 28.78 18.96 -0.57
CA LEU A 275 27.92 19.82 -1.37
C LEU A 275 27.01 20.63 -0.45
N ASP A 276 26.65 21.81 -0.90
CA ASP A 276 25.62 22.61 -0.27
C ASP A 276 24.24 21.95 -0.41
N GLU A 277 23.49 21.86 0.68
CA GLU A 277 22.19 21.17 0.70
C GLU A 277 21.13 21.88 -0.14
N VAL A 278 21.30 23.18 -0.37
CA VAL A 278 20.28 24.03 -1.01
C VAL A 278 20.60 24.25 -2.48
N SER A 279 21.87 24.52 -2.82
CA SER A 279 22.29 24.71 -4.21
C SER A 279 22.73 23.43 -4.91
N GLY A 280 23.08 22.37 -4.16
CA GLY A 280 23.67 21.14 -4.69
C GLY A 280 25.10 21.32 -5.22
N SER A 281 25.72 22.48 -4.97
CA SER A 281 27.04 22.85 -5.52
C SER A 281 28.13 22.85 -4.47
N VAL A 282 29.39 22.75 -4.91
CA VAL A 282 30.54 23.01 -4.02
C VAL A 282 30.50 24.51 -3.64
N PRO A 283 30.48 24.88 -2.35
CA PRO A 283 30.48 26.27 -1.95
C PRO A 283 31.72 27.01 -2.46
N THR A 284 31.53 28.23 -2.97
CA THR A 284 32.67 29.10 -3.30
C THR A 284 33.18 29.76 -2.03
N THR A 285 34.44 29.53 -1.68
CA THR A 285 35.04 30.11 -0.46
C THR A 285 35.47 31.56 -0.70
N VAL A 286 35.08 32.46 0.20
CA VAL A 286 35.47 33.88 0.19
C VAL A 286 36.02 34.32 1.55
N GLY A 287 36.89 35.33 1.54
CA GLY A 287 37.59 35.80 2.73
C GLY A 287 36.80 36.76 3.64
N SER A 288 35.72 37.37 3.12
CA SER A 288 34.94 38.42 3.81
C SER A 288 33.52 38.53 3.24
N VAL A 289 32.61 39.20 3.95
CA VAL A 289 31.21 39.36 3.49
C VAL A 289 31.08 40.25 2.25
N SER A 290 32.01 41.18 2.05
CA SER A 290 32.00 42.08 0.89
C SER A 290 32.22 41.36 -0.43
N ALA A 291 32.91 40.21 -0.41
CA ALA A 291 33.17 39.38 -1.58
C ALA A 291 32.00 38.42 -1.90
N VAL A 292 31.00 38.31 -1.02
CA VAL A 292 29.87 37.39 -1.20
C VAL A 292 29.03 37.77 -2.41
N VAL A 293 28.81 39.07 -2.67
CA VAL A 293 27.98 39.51 -3.82
C VAL A 293 28.62 39.10 -5.15
N ASP A 294 29.94 39.21 -5.26
CA ASP A 294 30.71 38.85 -6.46
C ASP A 294 30.73 37.34 -6.65
N ALA A 295 30.88 36.57 -5.56
CA ALA A 295 30.77 35.12 -5.62
C ALA A 295 29.36 34.69 -6.06
N LEU A 296 28.31 35.23 -5.45
CA LEU A 296 26.91 34.94 -5.79
C LEU A 296 26.52 35.40 -7.21
N ALA A 297 27.33 36.19 -7.90
CA ALA A 297 27.13 36.47 -9.33
C ALA A 297 27.41 35.24 -10.21
N THR A 298 28.17 34.26 -9.72
CA THR A 298 28.62 33.08 -10.48
C THR A 298 28.28 31.75 -9.81
N THR A 299 27.89 31.76 -8.53
CA THR A 299 27.46 30.59 -7.76
C THR A 299 26.18 30.85 -6.97
N ASN A 300 25.59 29.80 -6.43
CA ASN A 300 24.43 29.81 -5.54
C ASN A 300 24.77 29.38 -4.10
N SER A 301 26.00 28.95 -3.83
CA SER A 301 26.47 28.65 -2.48
C SER A 301 27.85 29.26 -2.22
N VAL A 302 27.97 29.95 -1.10
CA VAL A 302 29.18 30.66 -0.67
C VAL A 302 29.51 30.26 0.78
N SER A 303 30.79 30.01 1.03
CA SER A 303 31.34 29.82 2.38
C SER A 303 32.26 30.99 2.71
N VAL A 304 31.96 31.72 3.78
CA VAL A 304 32.71 32.89 4.25
C VAL A 304 33.66 32.44 5.35
N THR A 305 34.96 32.60 5.16
CA THR A 305 35.96 32.07 6.11
C THR A 305 35.91 32.74 7.47
N ASP A 306 35.72 34.06 7.52
CA ASP A 306 35.54 34.84 8.74
C ASP A 306 34.83 36.16 8.42
N VAL A 307 34.05 36.67 9.38
CA VAL A 307 33.60 38.07 9.38
C VAL A 307 34.45 38.82 10.39
N ALA A 308 35.49 39.46 9.89
CA ALA A 308 36.55 40.01 10.73
C ALA A 308 36.07 41.20 11.57
N PRO A 309 36.65 41.45 12.76
CA PRO A 309 36.28 42.60 13.61
C PRO A 309 36.53 43.97 12.95
N THR A 310 37.37 44.01 11.91
CA THR A 310 37.66 45.22 11.12
C THR A 310 36.48 45.65 10.24
N GLU A 311 35.50 44.78 10.02
CA GLU A 311 34.30 45.09 9.25
C GLU A 311 33.28 45.82 10.15
N ALA A 312 33.29 47.16 10.10
CA ALA A 312 32.45 47.99 10.98
C ALA A 312 30.93 47.87 10.68
N SER A 313 30.55 47.45 9.48
CA SER A 313 29.14 47.28 9.06
C SER A 313 29.02 46.13 8.03
N PRO A 314 29.25 44.88 8.46
CA PRO A 314 29.31 43.74 7.56
C PRO A 314 27.96 43.54 6.89
N THR A 315 27.93 43.60 5.55
CA THR A 315 26.69 43.52 4.76
C THR A 315 26.85 42.55 3.61
N VAL A 316 26.02 41.52 3.58
CA VAL A 316 25.81 40.65 2.43
C VAL A 316 24.67 41.23 1.59
N SER A 317 24.99 41.62 0.36
CA SER A 317 23.97 41.99 -0.63
C SER A 317 23.76 40.80 -1.54
N ILE A 318 22.57 40.19 -1.52
CA ILE A 318 22.24 39.06 -2.38
C ILE A 318 21.80 39.60 -3.75
N PRO A 319 22.47 39.22 -4.86
CA PRO A 319 22.06 39.68 -6.18
C PRO A 319 20.70 39.07 -6.57
N LYS A 320 19.93 39.80 -7.38
CA LYS A 320 18.75 39.22 -8.03
C LYS A 320 19.19 38.07 -8.94
N LYS A 321 18.36 37.03 -9.02
CA LYS A 321 18.59 35.85 -9.84
C LYS A 321 17.70 35.85 -11.08
N ASN A 322 18.02 34.95 -12.02
CA ASN A 322 17.20 34.72 -13.20
C ASN A 322 15.85 34.10 -12.81
N THR A 323 14.91 34.04 -13.75
CA THR A 323 13.61 33.38 -13.54
C THR A 323 13.65 32.00 -14.19
N PRO A 324 13.26 30.91 -13.51
CA PRO A 324 12.71 30.84 -12.14
C PRO A 324 13.75 31.20 -11.08
N ALA A 325 13.27 31.74 -9.95
CA ALA A 325 14.12 32.17 -8.85
C ALA A 325 15.00 31.01 -8.34
N GLU A 326 16.29 31.28 -8.19
CA GLU A 326 17.27 30.29 -7.73
C GLU A 326 17.41 30.35 -6.20
N ASN A 327 17.71 29.21 -5.57
CA ASN A 327 18.01 29.18 -4.13
C ASN A 327 19.43 29.66 -3.86
N VAL A 328 19.67 30.27 -2.71
CA VAL A 328 20.97 30.77 -2.27
C VAL A 328 21.33 30.19 -0.90
N SER A 329 22.60 29.86 -0.71
CA SER A 329 23.15 29.45 0.58
C SER A 329 24.40 30.25 0.94
N ILE A 330 24.46 30.69 2.19
CA ILE A 330 25.58 31.42 2.77
C ILE A 330 25.95 30.73 4.08
N SER A 331 27.10 30.05 4.08
CA SER A 331 27.73 29.47 5.27
C SER A 331 28.81 30.40 5.80
N PHE A 332 28.85 30.61 7.11
CA PHE A 332 29.94 31.31 7.79
C PHE A 332 30.79 30.29 8.54
N GLU A 333 32.08 30.15 8.24
CA GLU A 333 32.99 29.25 8.96
C GLU A 333 33.46 29.85 10.29
N ASN A 334 33.45 31.18 10.40
CA ASN A 334 33.70 31.92 11.63
C ASN A 334 33.05 33.31 11.54
N ILE A 335 32.72 33.91 12.70
CA ILE A 335 32.21 35.28 12.80
C ILE A 335 32.88 35.93 14.01
N SER A 336 34.02 36.56 13.79
CA SER A 336 34.82 37.16 14.86
C SER A 336 34.34 38.56 15.30
N THR A 337 33.54 39.24 14.47
CA THR A 337 32.98 40.55 14.79
C THR A 337 31.84 40.49 15.80
N THR A 338 31.65 41.56 16.57
CA THR A 338 30.45 41.77 17.41
C THR A 338 29.41 42.66 16.73
N ALA A 339 29.71 43.19 15.54
CA ALA A 339 28.77 44.00 14.76
C ALA A 339 27.66 43.12 14.15
N THR A 340 26.48 43.70 13.95
CA THR A 340 25.37 43.01 13.29
C THR A 340 25.69 42.78 11.81
N VAL A 341 25.56 41.53 11.35
CA VAL A 341 25.69 41.15 9.94
C VAL A 341 24.36 41.39 9.23
N ALA A 342 24.33 42.34 8.31
CA ALA A 342 23.15 42.62 7.50
C ALA A 342 23.11 41.70 6.28
N ILE A 343 21.96 41.08 6.00
CA ILE A 343 21.69 40.29 4.79
C ILE A 343 20.49 40.92 4.10
N LYS A 344 20.67 41.43 2.90
CA LYS A 344 19.62 42.14 2.16
C LYS A 344 19.69 41.88 0.66
N GLU A 345 18.59 42.15 -0.03
CA GLU A 345 18.61 42.17 -1.49
C GLU A 345 19.49 43.32 -2.00
N ALA A 346 20.24 43.08 -3.09
CA ALA A 346 21.00 44.13 -3.75
C ALA A 346 20.08 45.21 -4.34
N SER A 347 20.47 46.49 -4.21
CA SER A 347 19.74 47.62 -4.82
C SER A 347 19.65 47.46 -6.35
N THR A 348 18.50 47.81 -6.94
CA THR A 348 18.18 47.67 -8.37
C THR A 348 19.32 48.15 -9.28
N GLY A 349 19.89 47.23 -10.08
CA GLY A 349 20.97 47.52 -11.04
C GLY A 349 21.78 46.31 -11.53
N ALA A 350 21.67 45.13 -10.90
CA ALA A 350 22.37 43.91 -11.30
C ALA A 350 21.44 42.90 -11.99
N SER A 351 21.94 42.19 -13.00
CA SER A 351 21.21 41.29 -13.91
C SER A 351 20.43 40.18 -13.18
N GLY A 352 19.11 40.33 -13.13
CA GLY A 352 18.15 39.37 -12.58
C GLY A 352 16.81 40.05 -12.30
N ASN A 353 15.69 39.35 -12.52
CA ASN A 353 14.35 39.93 -12.34
C ASN A 353 13.69 39.54 -11.01
N SER A 354 14.21 38.52 -10.33
CA SER A 354 13.56 37.90 -9.16
C SER A 354 14.51 37.82 -7.98
N ALA A 355 14.01 38.04 -6.76
CA ALA A 355 14.74 37.70 -5.55
C ALA A 355 14.91 36.17 -5.45
N PRO A 356 15.92 35.67 -4.72
CA PRO A 356 16.01 34.24 -4.41
C PRO A 356 14.73 33.75 -3.74
N GLU A 357 14.28 32.54 -4.09
CA GLU A 357 13.09 31.94 -3.47
C GLU A 357 13.38 31.52 -2.03
N ASN A 358 14.48 30.78 -1.84
CA ASN A 358 14.96 30.32 -0.54
C ASN A 358 16.40 30.78 -0.29
N VAL A 359 16.67 31.24 0.92
CA VAL A 359 17.99 31.67 1.40
C VAL A 359 18.34 30.89 2.67
N LEU A 360 19.39 30.09 2.63
CA LEU A 360 19.94 29.43 3.81
C LEU A 360 21.09 30.26 4.37
N VAL A 361 21.07 30.47 5.68
CA VAL A 361 22.11 31.18 6.43
C VAL A 361 22.59 30.25 7.54
N SER A 362 23.78 29.68 7.38
CA SER A 362 24.36 28.76 8.36
C SER A 362 25.55 29.36 9.10
N VAL A 363 25.61 29.15 10.41
CA VAL A 363 26.73 29.60 11.25
C VAL A 363 27.31 28.44 12.06
N PRO A 364 28.57 28.52 12.50
CA PRO A 364 29.14 27.49 13.36
C PRO A 364 28.70 27.71 14.81
N GLN A 365 28.94 26.73 15.67
CA GLN A 365 28.87 26.97 17.11
C GLN A 365 30.03 27.89 17.52
N LEU A 366 29.70 29.05 18.06
CA LEU A 366 30.65 30.09 18.46
C LEU A 366 30.54 30.37 19.96
N ASP A 367 31.67 30.75 20.58
CA ASP A 367 31.70 31.18 22.00
C ASP A 367 30.89 32.47 22.21
N THR A 368 30.92 33.36 21.22
CA THR A 368 30.09 34.58 21.17
C THR A 368 29.12 34.46 20.03
N ALA A 369 27.82 34.40 20.34
CA ALA A 369 26.79 34.24 19.34
C ALA A 369 26.67 35.51 18.45
N PRO A 370 26.56 35.36 17.13
CA PRO A 370 26.49 36.47 16.17
C PRO A 370 25.10 37.13 16.12
N LYS A 371 25.06 38.35 15.59
CA LYS A 371 23.83 39.14 15.38
C LYS A 371 23.55 39.32 13.89
N PHE A 372 22.28 39.25 13.50
CA PHE A 372 21.85 39.39 12.11
C PHE A 372 20.70 40.38 11.95
N GLU A 373 20.75 41.16 10.87
CA GLU A 373 19.61 41.90 10.34
C GLU A 373 19.29 41.37 8.94
N ILE A 374 18.09 40.80 8.76
CA ILE A 374 17.65 40.14 7.54
C ILE A 374 16.56 40.99 6.89
N GLU A 375 16.80 41.47 5.68
CA GLU A 375 15.88 42.28 4.88
C GLU A 375 15.63 41.63 3.52
N LEU A 376 14.84 40.55 3.53
CA LEU A 376 14.52 39.72 2.37
C LEU A 376 13.00 39.53 2.25
N PRO A 377 12.23 40.60 1.96
CA PRO A 377 10.76 40.60 2.04
C PRO A 377 10.07 39.63 1.06
N SER A 378 10.81 39.10 0.08
CA SER A 378 10.30 38.19 -0.95
C SER A 378 10.76 36.74 -0.79
N SER A 379 11.62 36.45 0.20
CA SER A 379 12.29 35.14 0.32
C SER A 379 11.91 34.39 1.59
N THR A 380 11.95 33.06 1.49
CA THR A 380 12.08 32.15 2.65
C THR A 380 13.51 32.18 3.14
N VAL A 381 13.72 32.39 4.43
CA VAL A 381 15.04 32.43 5.05
C VAL A 381 15.14 31.35 6.13
N THR A 382 16.04 30.40 5.94
CA THR A 382 16.33 29.35 6.92
C THR A 382 17.61 29.68 7.67
N LEU A 383 17.52 29.71 9.00
CA LEU A 383 18.69 29.75 9.88
C LEU A 383 19.10 28.32 10.21
N ALA A 384 20.39 27.99 10.05
CA ALA A 384 20.92 26.64 10.23
C ALA A 384 22.29 26.63 10.90
N ALA A 385 22.73 25.44 11.34
CA ALA A 385 24.06 25.25 11.91
C ALA A 385 24.98 24.61 10.86
N ASN A 386 26.27 24.97 10.84
CA ASN A 386 27.27 24.22 10.05
C ASN A 386 27.52 22.82 10.62
N GLY A 387 27.15 22.60 11.89
CA GLY A 387 27.24 21.33 12.61
C GLY A 387 25.90 20.97 13.26
N GLU A 388 25.94 20.34 14.44
CA GLU A 388 24.70 19.89 15.12
C GLU A 388 23.88 21.03 15.73
N THR A 389 24.55 22.07 16.24
CA THR A 389 23.91 23.20 16.93
C THR A 389 24.56 24.52 16.58
N ALA A 390 23.78 25.59 16.60
CA ALA A 390 24.27 26.96 16.51
C ALA A 390 23.38 27.92 17.32
N THR A 391 23.98 29.01 17.80
CA THR A 391 23.27 30.06 18.53
C THR A 391 23.38 31.39 17.80
N TYR A 392 22.25 32.07 17.60
CA TYR A 392 22.15 33.43 17.11
C TYR A 392 21.76 34.33 18.29
N ASP A 393 22.53 35.39 18.55
CA ASP A 393 22.29 36.25 19.72
C ASP A 393 21.08 37.17 19.50
N GLU A 394 21.04 37.84 18.36
CA GLU A 394 19.90 38.66 17.96
C GLU A 394 19.66 38.52 16.47
N VAL A 395 18.42 38.26 16.09
CA VAL A 395 17.98 38.25 14.69
C VAL A 395 16.84 39.25 14.55
N THR A 396 17.02 40.23 13.69
CA THR A 396 15.96 41.16 13.28
C THR A 396 15.56 40.87 11.84
N ALA A 397 14.32 40.47 11.56
CA ALA A 397 13.96 39.89 10.27
C ALA A 397 12.72 40.51 9.60
N THR A 398 12.87 40.82 8.31
CA THR A 398 11.80 41.09 7.33
C THR A 398 11.84 39.98 6.29
N THR A 399 10.83 39.11 6.25
CA THR A 399 10.73 37.99 5.29
C THR A 399 9.32 37.94 4.67
N ALA A 400 9.06 37.04 3.71
CA ALA A 400 7.73 36.88 3.10
C ALA A 400 6.68 36.24 4.07
N ALA A 401 5.52 35.79 3.58
CA ALA A 401 4.59 35.02 4.42
C ALA A 401 5.09 33.57 4.64
N ASN A 402 5.23 33.13 5.89
CA ASN A 402 5.65 31.78 6.33
C ASN A 402 7.14 31.44 6.13
N THR A 403 8.05 32.39 6.37
CA THR A 403 9.37 32.34 5.72
C THR A 403 10.59 32.42 6.61
N LEU A 404 10.55 32.96 7.83
CA LEU A 404 11.72 32.80 8.71
C LEU A 404 11.66 31.42 9.36
N VAL A 405 12.50 30.50 8.91
CA VAL A 405 12.55 29.13 9.39
C VAL A 405 13.76 28.97 10.31
N LEU A 406 13.54 28.50 11.53
CA LEU A 406 14.59 28.11 12.45
C LEU A 406 14.74 26.59 12.35
N ASP A 407 15.87 26.13 11.83
CA ASP A 407 16.13 24.71 11.63
C ASP A 407 16.44 23.99 12.95
N LYS A 408 16.45 22.66 12.91
CA LYS A 408 16.80 21.81 14.07
C LYS A 408 18.17 22.22 14.65
N GLY A 409 18.28 22.28 15.98
CA GLY A 409 19.53 22.60 16.68
C GLY A 409 19.84 24.10 16.77
N ILE A 410 18.97 24.96 16.23
CA ILE A 410 19.12 26.41 16.30
C ILE A 410 18.56 26.98 17.59
N THR A 411 19.35 27.79 18.27
CA THR A 411 18.89 28.67 19.34
C THR A 411 18.96 30.13 18.89
N VAL A 412 17.86 30.88 18.99
CA VAL A 412 17.84 32.33 18.82
C VAL A 412 17.54 32.98 20.17
N ASN A 413 18.51 33.73 20.71
CA ASN A 413 18.33 34.38 22.02
C ASN A 413 17.27 35.49 21.94
N THR A 414 17.38 36.38 20.96
CA THR A 414 16.41 37.46 20.73
C THR A 414 15.96 37.50 19.27
N LEU A 415 14.66 37.28 19.01
CA LEU A 415 14.07 37.39 17.68
C LEU A 415 13.15 38.61 17.58
N LYS A 416 13.49 39.56 16.71
CA LYS A 416 12.71 40.76 16.41
C LYS A 416 12.06 40.63 15.02
N VAL A 417 10.74 40.53 14.97
CA VAL A 417 10.00 40.33 13.70
C VAL A 417 9.54 41.68 13.14
N LYS A 418 10.22 42.17 12.10
CA LYS A 418 9.86 43.39 11.32
C LYS A 418 8.72 43.12 10.34
N ALA A 419 8.70 41.97 9.68
CA ALA A 419 7.59 41.51 8.84
C ALA A 419 7.70 40.00 8.58
N GLY A 420 6.60 39.38 8.14
CA GLY A 420 6.53 37.95 7.83
C GLY A 420 6.10 37.10 9.03
N ASN A 421 6.14 35.77 8.83
CA ASN A 421 5.82 34.76 9.84
C ASN A 421 7.04 33.90 10.15
N VAL A 422 6.99 33.19 11.28
CA VAL A 422 8.11 32.39 11.79
C VAL A 422 7.71 30.91 11.80
N ARG A 423 8.58 30.01 11.35
CA ARG A 423 8.47 28.57 11.55
C ARG A 423 9.60 28.11 12.45
N VAL A 424 9.27 27.41 13.53
CA VAL A 424 10.26 26.89 14.48
C VAL A 424 10.17 25.38 14.44
N LYS A 425 11.21 24.75 13.87
CA LYS A 425 11.25 23.30 13.68
C LYS A 425 11.50 22.56 15.00
N SER A 426 11.23 21.25 14.98
CA SER A 426 11.52 20.38 16.12
C SER A 426 12.99 20.49 16.56
N GLY A 427 13.23 20.71 17.85
CA GLY A 427 14.56 20.90 18.41
C GLY A 427 15.19 22.29 18.21
N ALA A 428 14.46 23.25 17.63
CA ALA A 428 14.84 24.65 17.62
C ALA A 428 14.28 25.39 18.84
N LYS A 429 14.94 26.47 19.24
CA LYS A 429 14.63 27.26 20.44
C LYS A 429 14.64 28.75 20.18
N VAL A 430 13.62 29.45 20.66
CA VAL A 430 13.59 30.91 20.77
C VAL A 430 13.52 31.29 22.25
N THR A 431 14.46 32.11 22.74
CA THR A 431 14.50 32.50 24.16
C THR A 431 13.66 33.75 24.42
N ALA A 432 13.69 34.74 23.53
CA ALA A 432 12.88 35.94 23.57
C ALA A 432 12.42 36.33 22.15
N ILE A 433 11.17 36.78 22.02
CA ILE A 433 10.61 37.24 20.74
C ILE A 433 9.81 38.53 20.93
N SER A 434 9.96 39.47 20.02
CA SER A 434 9.19 40.72 19.98
C SER A 434 8.79 41.08 18.56
N ARG A 435 7.60 41.66 18.42
CA ARG A 435 7.14 42.26 17.17
C ARG A 435 7.64 43.70 17.15
N GLU A 436 8.40 44.07 16.11
CA GLU A 436 8.93 45.43 15.99
C GLU A 436 7.80 46.46 15.85
N SER A 437 8.00 47.68 16.35
CA SER A 437 6.93 48.69 16.47
C SER A 437 6.31 49.11 15.13
N GLY A 438 7.04 48.95 14.02
CA GLY A 438 6.53 49.20 12.66
C GLY A 438 5.65 48.09 12.09
N ASN A 439 5.61 46.91 12.72
CA ASN A 439 4.82 45.78 12.28
C ASN A 439 3.45 45.79 12.97
N THR A 440 2.39 46.08 12.22
CA THR A 440 1.02 46.11 12.74
C THR A 440 0.28 44.79 12.56
N SER A 441 0.82 43.84 11.80
CA SER A 441 0.20 42.54 11.53
C SER A 441 0.42 41.57 12.69
N THR A 442 -0.54 40.66 12.92
CA THR A 442 -0.30 39.50 13.79
C THR A 442 0.71 38.59 13.13
N VAL A 443 1.76 38.21 13.87
CA VAL A 443 2.79 37.29 13.41
C VAL A 443 2.37 35.86 13.74
N ILE A 444 2.25 35.01 12.72
CA ILE A 444 1.95 33.60 12.92
C ILE A 444 3.27 32.86 13.21
N ILE A 445 3.29 32.05 14.25
CA ILE A 445 4.39 31.17 14.61
C ILE A 445 3.95 29.73 14.36
N TYR A 446 4.48 29.11 13.32
CA TYR A 446 4.31 27.69 13.02
C TYR A 446 5.26 26.90 13.91
N LYS A 447 4.71 26.29 14.95
CA LYS A 447 5.47 25.55 15.94
C LYS A 447 5.38 24.06 15.64
N GLU A 448 6.53 23.42 15.44
CA GLU A 448 6.60 21.96 15.39
C GLU A 448 6.66 21.36 16.79
N GLU A 449 6.28 20.09 16.91
CA GLU A 449 6.42 19.33 18.15
C GLU A 449 7.90 19.26 18.55
N GLY A 450 8.20 19.51 19.83
CA GLY A 450 9.58 19.59 20.33
C GLY A 450 10.30 20.93 20.11
N ALA A 451 9.68 21.92 19.46
CA ALA A 451 10.20 23.30 19.43
C ALA A 451 9.99 24.03 20.78
N GLU A 452 10.97 24.84 21.20
CA GLU A 452 10.91 25.67 22.41
C GLU A 452 10.65 27.15 22.05
N LEU A 453 9.64 27.74 22.70
CA LEU A 453 9.27 29.16 22.55
C LEU A 453 9.16 29.83 23.93
N PRO A 454 9.31 31.17 24.02
CA PRO A 454 9.00 31.88 25.24
C PRO A 454 7.50 31.80 25.56
N ASN A 455 7.14 32.13 26.81
CA ASN A 455 5.73 32.22 27.17
C ASN A 455 5.08 33.43 26.48
N LEU A 456 4.15 33.17 25.54
CA LEU A 456 3.41 34.19 24.79
C LEU A 456 1.98 34.39 25.28
N SER A 457 1.63 33.83 26.45
CA SER A 457 0.29 33.95 27.02
C SER A 457 -0.11 35.41 27.23
N GLY A 458 -1.21 35.85 26.62
CA GLY A 458 -1.72 37.22 26.74
C GLY A 458 -1.08 38.25 25.79
N ASN A 459 -0.25 37.81 24.84
CA ASN A 459 0.29 38.68 23.79
C ASN A 459 -0.55 38.55 22.51
N ASP A 460 -1.14 39.64 22.04
CA ASP A 460 -2.00 39.70 20.83
C ASP A 460 -1.21 39.92 19.52
N ALA A 461 0.09 40.19 19.61
CA ALA A 461 0.96 40.35 18.46
C ALA A 461 1.34 39.02 17.79
N PHE A 462 1.19 37.88 18.49
CA PHE A 462 1.60 36.56 18.03
C PHE A 462 0.46 35.54 18.10
N GLU A 463 0.32 34.73 17.05
CA GLU A 463 -0.55 33.56 17.02
C GLU A 463 0.31 32.31 16.85
N VAL A 464 0.32 31.41 17.83
CA VAL A 464 1.05 30.14 17.74
C VAL A 464 0.12 29.08 17.16
N VAL A 465 0.50 28.51 16.04
CA VAL A 465 -0.23 27.42 15.37
C VAL A 465 0.64 26.18 15.31
N ASP A 466 0.00 25.01 15.43
CA ASP A 466 0.66 23.75 15.16
C ASP A 466 1.04 23.70 13.67
N ALA A 467 2.33 23.49 13.39
CA ALA A 467 2.85 23.49 12.03
C ALA A 467 2.24 22.38 11.16
N ALA A 468 2.04 21.18 11.72
CA ALA A 468 1.44 20.06 11.00
C ALA A 468 -0.03 20.34 10.63
N VAL A 469 -0.78 20.97 11.55
CA VAL A 469 -2.17 21.41 11.27
C VAL A 469 -2.19 22.45 10.15
N ALA A 470 -1.30 23.44 10.20
CA ALA A 470 -1.23 24.47 9.17
C ALA A 470 -0.83 23.91 7.80
N ASP A 471 0.13 22.99 7.75
CA ASP A 471 0.58 22.35 6.53
C ASP A 471 -0.56 21.53 5.89
N LEU A 472 -1.30 20.75 6.69
CA LEU A 472 -2.45 20.01 6.19
C LEU A 472 -3.59 20.96 5.74
N GLN A 473 -3.85 22.05 6.46
CA GLN A 473 -4.81 23.07 6.02
C GLN A 473 -4.40 23.72 4.69
N ASN A 474 -3.10 23.91 4.47
CA ASN A 474 -2.59 24.42 3.20
C ASN A 474 -2.83 23.43 2.05
N VAL A 475 -2.53 22.14 2.27
CA VAL A 475 -2.85 21.06 1.31
C VAL A 475 -4.36 20.99 1.06
N ALA A 476 -5.18 21.08 2.10
CA ALA A 476 -6.65 21.05 1.99
C ALA A 476 -7.21 22.18 1.09
N LYS A 477 -6.54 23.35 1.08
CA LYS A 477 -6.92 24.53 0.27
C LYS A 477 -6.36 24.48 -1.16
N ASN A 478 -5.14 23.96 -1.33
CA ASN A 478 -4.37 24.10 -2.58
C ASN A 478 -4.21 22.80 -3.38
N GLY A 479 -4.54 21.65 -2.78
CA GLY A 479 -4.30 20.32 -3.34
C GLY A 479 -2.90 19.80 -3.01
N GLY A 480 -2.64 18.54 -3.35
CA GLY A 480 -1.35 17.88 -3.13
C GLY A 480 -1.45 16.71 -2.16
N THR A 481 -0.30 16.22 -1.71
CA THR A 481 -0.20 15.09 -0.81
C THR A 481 0.31 15.53 0.55
N TYR A 482 -0.34 15.06 1.62
CA TYR A 482 0.13 15.21 2.99
C TYR A 482 0.28 13.82 3.62
N THR A 483 1.46 13.54 4.18
CA THR A 483 1.74 12.30 4.90
C THR A 483 1.92 12.62 6.37
N LEU A 484 1.19 11.94 7.24
CA LEU A 484 1.31 12.14 8.68
C LEU A 484 2.64 11.59 9.18
N ALA A 485 3.31 12.38 10.03
CA ALA A 485 4.51 11.97 10.77
C ALA A 485 4.21 11.69 12.25
N THR A 486 3.13 12.24 12.77
CA THR A 486 2.64 12.09 14.14
C THR A 486 1.11 12.20 14.17
N ASP A 487 0.51 11.89 15.31
CA ASP A 487 -0.92 12.11 15.53
C ASP A 487 -1.25 13.60 15.49
N LEU A 488 -2.40 13.93 14.90
CA LEU A 488 -2.81 15.29 14.62
C LEU A 488 -4.19 15.59 15.20
N THR A 489 -4.38 16.80 15.74
CA THR A 489 -5.71 17.27 16.16
C THR A 489 -6.11 18.52 15.38
N GLY A 490 -7.17 18.44 14.59
CA GLY A 490 -7.63 19.57 13.77
C GLY A 490 -8.92 19.28 13.02
N ASP A 491 -9.59 20.36 12.61
CA ASP A 491 -10.75 20.33 11.73
C ASP A 491 -10.30 20.79 10.34
N PHE A 492 -10.53 20.00 9.28
CA PHE A 492 -9.97 20.27 7.95
C PHE A 492 -11.07 20.41 6.88
N THR A 493 -11.11 21.57 6.21
CA THR A 493 -11.99 21.80 5.06
C THR A 493 -11.23 21.62 3.76
N ILE A 494 -11.58 20.59 2.99
CA ILE A 494 -11.05 20.35 1.66
C ILE A 494 -11.82 21.24 0.68
N SER A 495 -11.14 22.24 0.14
CA SER A 495 -11.69 23.22 -0.82
C SER A 495 -10.84 23.35 -2.08
N ALA A 496 -9.78 22.56 -2.19
CA ALA A 496 -8.90 22.56 -3.35
C ALA A 496 -9.63 22.09 -4.61
N THR A 497 -9.28 22.69 -5.75
CA THR A 497 -9.69 22.22 -7.08
C THR A 497 -8.85 21.03 -7.55
N LYS A 498 -7.62 20.92 -7.06
CA LYS A 498 -6.74 19.76 -7.25
C LYS A 498 -7.01 18.73 -6.15
N GLU A 499 -6.77 17.47 -6.47
CA GLU A 499 -6.92 16.36 -5.53
C GLU A 499 -6.04 16.56 -4.29
N VAL A 500 -6.65 16.30 -3.13
CA VAL A 500 -5.97 16.20 -1.83
C VAL A 500 -5.81 14.73 -1.48
N ILE A 501 -4.57 14.32 -1.25
CA ILE A 501 -4.22 12.95 -0.86
C ILE A 501 -3.67 12.99 0.57
N ILE A 502 -4.30 12.27 1.48
CA ILE A 502 -3.85 12.14 2.87
C ILE A 502 -3.36 10.71 3.09
N ASN A 503 -2.08 10.57 3.43
CA ASN A 503 -1.52 9.29 3.85
C ASN A 503 -1.46 9.27 5.39
N LEU A 504 -2.26 8.40 6.01
CA LEU A 504 -2.35 8.29 7.47
C LEU A 504 -1.08 7.73 8.10
N ASN A 505 -0.33 6.87 7.38
CA ASN A 505 1.00 6.40 7.77
C ASN A 505 1.11 5.85 9.22
N GLY A 506 0.08 5.15 9.67
CA GLY A 506 -0.03 4.57 11.01
C GLY A 506 -0.55 5.53 12.08
N HIS A 507 -0.80 6.80 11.76
CA HIS A 507 -1.15 7.85 12.71
C HIS A 507 -2.65 8.17 12.76
N LYS A 508 -3.04 8.90 13.81
CA LYS A 508 -4.42 9.29 14.11
C LYS A 508 -4.66 10.78 13.82
N ILE A 509 -5.78 11.09 13.16
CA ILE A 509 -6.35 12.45 13.11
C ILE A 509 -7.59 12.49 14.01
N THR A 510 -7.62 13.42 14.97
CA THR A 510 -8.81 13.68 15.81
C THR A 510 -9.35 15.08 15.53
N ASN A 511 -10.66 15.25 15.43
CA ASN A 511 -11.22 16.60 15.31
C ASN A 511 -11.05 17.42 16.60
N LYS A 512 -11.11 18.75 16.47
CA LYS A 512 -11.15 19.67 17.61
C LYS A 512 -12.59 19.95 18.05
N SER A 513 -13.44 20.35 17.11
CA SER A 513 -14.83 20.73 17.41
C SER A 513 -15.80 20.55 16.23
N GLY A 514 -15.27 20.53 15.01
CA GLY A 514 -16.01 20.35 13.77
C GLY A 514 -16.06 18.91 13.28
N ASP A 515 -16.38 18.75 12.00
CA ASP A 515 -16.12 17.50 11.30
C ASP A 515 -14.60 17.32 11.17
N THR A 516 -14.10 16.08 11.20
CA THR A 516 -12.66 15.84 11.05
C THR A 516 -12.22 16.29 9.65
N PHE A 517 -13.00 15.89 8.64
CA PHE A 517 -12.93 16.41 7.28
C PHE A 517 -14.29 16.92 6.80
N THR A 518 -14.34 18.14 6.27
CA THR A 518 -15.43 18.65 5.43
C THR A 518 -14.93 18.74 4.01
N VAL A 519 -15.54 18.01 3.08
CA VAL A 519 -15.19 18.05 1.66
C VAL A 519 -16.23 18.89 0.93
N ASN A 520 -15.80 20.01 0.37
CA ASN A 520 -16.69 20.88 -0.38
C ASN A 520 -17.07 20.26 -1.72
N LYS A 521 -18.18 20.72 -2.28
CA LYS A 521 -18.57 20.37 -3.65
C LYS A 521 -17.43 20.69 -4.63
N ASP A 522 -17.26 19.83 -5.62
CA ASP A 522 -16.24 19.89 -6.66
C ASP A 522 -14.78 19.69 -6.16
N SER A 523 -14.57 19.44 -4.85
CA SER A 523 -13.28 19.03 -4.30
C SER A 523 -13.15 17.51 -4.23
N LYS A 524 -11.92 17.01 -4.31
CA LYS A 524 -11.60 15.58 -4.23
C LYS A 524 -10.63 15.27 -3.09
N LEU A 525 -11.00 14.31 -2.24
CA LEU A 525 -10.17 13.80 -1.14
C LEU A 525 -9.93 12.30 -1.31
N THR A 526 -8.67 11.89 -1.24
CA THR A 526 -8.28 10.47 -1.19
C THR A 526 -7.51 10.22 0.12
N ILE A 527 -7.91 9.21 0.88
CA ILE A 527 -7.23 8.80 2.13
C ILE A 527 -6.63 7.41 1.97
N ASN A 528 -5.34 7.28 2.27
CA ASN A 528 -4.54 6.06 2.14
C ASN A 528 -3.83 5.71 3.46
N GLY A 529 -3.32 4.48 3.52
CA GLY A 529 -2.46 4.00 4.60
C GLY A 529 -3.23 3.55 5.84
N ASN A 530 -2.63 2.65 6.61
CA ASN A 530 -3.13 2.30 7.92
C ASN A 530 -3.11 3.55 8.84
N GLY A 531 -4.01 3.62 9.81
CA GLY A 531 -4.16 4.79 10.70
C GLY A 531 -5.62 5.05 11.02
N THR A 532 -5.91 6.13 11.74
CA THR A 532 -7.27 6.37 12.25
C THR A 532 -7.76 7.78 12.00
N VAL A 533 -8.97 7.93 11.47
CA VAL A 533 -9.72 9.19 11.48
C VAL A 533 -10.79 9.09 12.55
N ASP A 534 -10.69 9.94 13.57
CA ASP A 534 -11.59 9.93 14.73
C ASP A 534 -12.38 11.24 14.82
N ASN A 535 -13.66 11.12 15.20
CA ASN A 535 -14.47 12.25 15.61
C ASN A 535 -15.02 12.09 17.03
N VAL A 536 -14.70 13.05 17.89
CA VAL A 536 -15.08 13.07 19.31
C VAL A 536 -16.19 14.08 19.62
N SER A 537 -16.74 14.77 18.63
CA SER A 537 -17.72 15.85 18.81
C SER A 537 -19.14 15.43 18.42
N HIS A 538 -20.13 15.95 19.15
CA HIS A 538 -21.55 15.67 18.90
C HIS A 538 -22.03 16.34 17.62
N GLY A 539 -22.81 15.63 16.80
CA GLY A 539 -23.37 16.19 15.58
C GLY A 539 -22.36 16.42 14.45
N LYS A 540 -21.17 15.81 14.55
CA LYS A 540 -20.05 15.93 13.60
C LYS A 540 -19.60 14.57 13.10
N ALA A 541 -19.13 14.48 11.88
CA ALA A 541 -18.68 13.25 11.24
C ALA A 541 -17.15 13.19 11.15
N CYS A 542 -16.61 12.00 10.97
CA CYS A 542 -15.23 11.84 10.51
C CYS A 542 -15.10 12.49 9.12
N ILE A 543 -16.08 12.23 8.25
CA ILE A 543 -16.14 12.81 6.91
C ILE A 543 -17.55 13.34 6.67
N TYR A 544 -17.65 14.64 6.44
CA TYR A 544 -18.81 15.27 5.82
C TYR A 544 -18.49 15.58 4.37
N ASN A 545 -19.02 14.77 3.45
CA ASN A 545 -18.70 14.84 2.04
C ASN A 545 -19.80 15.56 1.23
N ASN A 546 -19.45 16.63 0.53
CA ASN A 546 -20.29 17.23 -0.52
C ASN A 546 -19.61 17.18 -1.91
N GLY A 547 -18.39 16.64 -2.00
CA GLY A 547 -17.60 16.49 -3.23
C GLY A 547 -17.34 15.01 -3.54
N THR A 548 -16.09 14.66 -3.88
CA THR A 548 -15.69 13.27 -4.20
C THR A 548 -14.69 12.74 -3.16
N VAL A 549 -14.98 11.59 -2.57
CA VAL A 549 -14.10 10.94 -1.58
C VAL A 549 -13.76 9.51 -1.98
N ILE A 550 -12.49 9.14 -1.83
CA ILE A 550 -12.00 7.77 -1.98
C ILE A 550 -11.29 7.35 -0.70
N LEU A 551 -11.76 6.27 -0.07
CA LEU A 551 -11.13 5.67 1.10
C LEU A 551 -10.46 4.36 0.68
N ASN A 552 -9.14 4.33 0.67
CA ASN A 552 -8.36 3.15 0.27
C ASN A 552 -8.02 2.25 1.47
N ASP A 553 -7.76 2.86 2.63
CA ASP A 553 -7.41 2.18 3.88
C ASP A 553 -7.90 3.03 5.07
N GLY A 554 -7.63 2.53 6.28
CA GLY A 554 -7.76 3.27 7.54
C GLY A 554 -9.00 2.87 8.34
N THR A 555 -9.00 3.26 9.61
CA THR A 555 -10.09 3.05 10.56
C THR A 555 -10.82 4.37 10.82
N TYR A 556 -12.14 4.40 10.68
CA TYR A 556 -12.97 5.60 10.85
C TYR A 556 -13.92 5.41 12.02
N ILE A 557 -13.65 6.09 13.14
CA ILE A 557 -14.35 5.85 14.41
C ILE A 557 -14.90 7.13 15.03
N ARG A 558 -15.83 6.95 15.95
CA ARG A 558 -16.24 7.98 16.89
C ARG A 558 -15.90 7.53 18.31
N SER A 559 -14.70 7.83 18.78
CA SER A 559 -14.19 7.26 20.05
C SER A 559 -14.93 7.72 21.31
N LYS A 560 -15.71 8.80 21.20
CA LYS A 560 -16.59 9.29 22.27
C LYS A 560 -18.08 9.09 21.97
N GLU A 561 -18.43 8.18 21.06
CA GLU A 561 -19.81 7.84 20.77
C GLU A 561 -20.56 7.37 22.03
N ASN A 562 -21.79 7.87 22.21
CA ASN A 562 -22.61 7.63 23.39
C ASN A 562 -24.11 7.53 23.08
N GLY A 563 -24.52 7.29 21.83
CA GLY A 563 -25.91 7.05 21.47
C GLY A 563 -26.50 5.84 22.19
N GLN A 564 -27.57 6.02 22.96
CA GLN A 564 -28.12 4.99 23.85
C GLN A 564 -29.23 4.15 23.17
N ASN A 565 -30.06 4.81 22.35
CA ASN A 565 -31.16 4.20 21.59
C ASN A 565 -31.61 5.21 20.51
N SER A 566 -32.62 4.86 19.71
CA SER A 566 -33.15 5.69 18.62
C SER A 566 -33.73 7.05 19.06
N GLU A 567 -33.96 7.26 20.36
CA GLU A 567 -34.56 8.49 20.91
C GLU A 567 -33.57 9.33 21.74
N SER A 568 -32.43 8.76 22.15
CA SER A 568 -31.47 9.41 23.05
C SER A 568 -30.02 9.30 22.55
N SER A 569 -29.44 10.45 22.22
CA SER A 569 -28.04 10.56 21.77
C SER A 569 -26.99 10.40 22.87
N GLY A 570 -27.41 10.34 24.14
CA GLY A 570 -26.51 10.34 25.31
C GLY A 570 -25.57 11.55 25.36
N GLY A 571 -25.87 12.63 24.64
CA GLY A 571 -25.05 13.85 24.57
C GLY A 571 -23.91 13.82 23.54
N ASN A 572 -23.57 12.67 22.96
CA ASN A 572 -22.60 12.59 21.87
C ASN A 572 -22.89 11.43 20.91
N SER A 573 -23.70 11.71 19.89
CA SER A 573 -23.92 10.77 18.79
C SER A 573 -23.93 11.48 17.44
N TYR A 574 -23.44 10.81 16.41
CA TYR A 574 -23.64 11.18 15.00
C TYR A 574 -23.19 10.06 14.05
N TYR A 575 -23.25 10.32 12.75
CA TYR A 575 -22.67 9.45 11.72
C TYR A 575 -21.13 9.47 11.77
N ASN A 576 -20.48 8.34 11.48
CA ASN A 576 -19.05 8.32 11.14
C ASN A 576 -18.86 9.05 9.81
N ILE A 577 -19.74 8.80 8.84
CA ILE A 577 -19.73 9.44 7.52
C ILE A 577 -21.11 9.99 7.18
N LEU A 578 -21.14 11.27 6.76
CA LEU A 578 -22.27 11.91 6.12
C LEU A 578 -21.90 12.19 4.66
N ASN A 579 -22.52 11.46 3.72
CA ASN A 579 -22.22 11.53 2.30
C ASN A 579 -23.36 12.18 1.50
N HIS A 580 -23.14 13.43 1.09
CA HIS A 580 -23.97 14.21 0.18
C HIS A 580 -23.29 14.42 -1.19
N GLY A 581 -22.21 13.68 -1.44
CA GLY A 581 -21.40 13.73 -2.66
C GLY A 581 -21.22 12.34 -3.27
N GLU A 582 -20.08 12.10 -3.89
CA GLU A 582 -19.67 10.80 -4.41
C GLU A 582 -18.63 10.18 -3.48
N MET A 583 -18.83 8.92 -3.10
CA MET A 583 -17.91 8.21 -2.23
C MET A 583 -17.63 6.80 -2.72
N THR A 584 -16.34 6.42 -2.71
CA THR A 584 -15.89 5.03 -2.91
C THR A 584 -15.13 4.55 -1.68
N ILE A 585 -15.51 3.38 -1.16
CA ILE A 585 -14.85 2.72 -0.04
C ILE A 585 -14.27 1.39 -0.53
N ASN A 586 -12.97 1.17 -0.32
CA ASN A 586 -12.23 0.00 -0.78
C ASN A 586 -12.01 -1.06 0.33
N PRO A 587 -11.62 -2.31 -0.02
CA PRO A 587 -11.66 -3.47 0.89
C PRO A 587 -10.93 -3.38 2.23
N ASN A 588 -9.94 -2.51 2.38
CA ASN A 588 -9.12 -2.41 3.59
C ASN A 588 -9.61 -1.36 4.60
N VAL A 589 -10.78 -0.77 4.34
CA VAL A 589 -11.37 0.24 5.23
C VAL A 589 -12.16 -0.43 6.34
N GLU A 590 -12.00 0.07 7.57
CA GLU A 590 -12.82 -0.28 8.72
C GLU A 590 -13.60 0.94 9.21
N ILE A 591 -14.91 0.82 9.38
CA ILE A 591 -15.75 1.85 9.98
C ILE A 591 -16.56 1.22 11.09
N SER A 592 -16.45 1.77 12.29
CA SER A 592 -17.16 1.23 13.44
C SER A 592 -17.60 2.30 14.43
N GLN A 593 -18.73 2.03 15.09
CA GLN A 593 -19.20 2.75 16.27
C GLN A 593 -20.15 1.85 17.07
N ASN A 594 -20.30 2.12 18.36
CA ASN A 594 -21.18 1.35 19.25
C ASN A 594 -22.48 2.10 19.61
N GLY A 595 -22.73 3.25 18.99
CA GLY A 595 -23.92 4.06 19.23
C GLY A 595 -25.19 3.46 18.64
N HIS A 596 -26.31 3.63 19.35
CA HIS A 596 -27.64 3.15 18.95
C HIS A 596 -28.59 4.26 18.47
N TYR A 597 -28.12 5.51 18.39
CA TYR A 597 -28.95 6.68 18.04
C TYR A 597 -28.83 7.08 16.57
N SER A 598 -27.61 7.31 16.09
CA SER A 598 -27.35 7.63 14.68
C SER A 598 -26.87 6.40 13.90
N SER A 599 -27.19 6.34 12.61
CA SER A 599 -26.58 5.38 11.69
C SER A 599 -25.07 5.59 11.61
N MET A 600 -24.33 4.60 11.10
CA MET A 600 -22.88 4.73 10.96
C MET A 600 -22.50 5.49 9.68
N ILE A 601 -23.10 5.14 8.55
CA ILE A 601 -22.98 5.89 7.29
C ILE A 601 -24.38 6.36 6.89
N ALA A 602 -24.52 7.65 6.63
CA ALA A 602 -25.69 8.23 5.98
C ALA A 602 -25.29 8.70 4.58
N ASN A 603 -25.89 8.12 3.55
CA ASN A 603 -25.73 8.48 2.15
C ASN A 603 -27.04 9.07 1.66
N GLY A 604 -27.04 10.30 1.14
CA GLY A 604 -28.27 10.98 0.74
C GLY A 604 -28.83 11.93 1.77
N TYR A 605 -30.08 12.34 1.55
CA TYR A 605 -30.70 13.42 2.29
C TYR A 605 -31.78 12.93 3.24
N TYR A 606 -31.70 13.33 4.51
CA TYR A 606 -32.74 13.06 5.49
C TYR A 606 -34.12 13.60 5.04
N ASP A 607 -34.12 14.75 4.38
CA ASP A 607 -35.26 15.34 3.70
C ASP A 607 -34.74 16.07 2.47
N TYR A 608 -34.99 15.52 1.29
CA TYR A 608 -34.49 16.07 0.03
C TYR A 608 -34.84 17.57 -0.15
N THR A 609 -35.99 18.01 0.37
CA THR A 609 -36.51 19.37 0.17
C THR A 609 -36.00 20.38 1.21
N ASN A 610 -35.25 19.91 2.22
CA ASN A 610 -34.75 20.76 3.29
C ASN A 610 -33.72 21.78 2.78
N THR A 611 -33.83 23.03 3.23
CA THR A 611 -32.90 24.10 2.82
C THR A 611 -31.59 24.12 3.62
N ASN A 612 -31.47 23.32 4.67
CA ASN A 612 -30.21 23.13 5.38
C ASN A 612 -29.36 22.10 4.61
N PRO A 613 -28.15 22.46 4.11
CA PRO A 613 -27.32 21.58 3.29
C PRO A 613 -26.84 20.31 4.02
N ARG A 614 -26.98 20.23 5.35
CA ARG A 614 -26.72 18.99 6.10
C ARG A 614 -27.89 18.01 6.09
N ASN A 615 -29.10 18.48 5.81
CA ASN A 615 -30.32 17.67 5.84
C ASN A 615 -30.94 17.45 4.45
N GLY A 616 -30.75 18.38 3.52
CA GLY A 616 -31.37 18.36 2.19
C GLY A 616 -30.48 18.84 1.05
N TYR A 617 -30.99 18.67 -0.16
CA TYR A 617 -30.30 19.09 -1.38
C TYR A 617 -30.36 20.60 -1.53
N VAL A 618 -29.19 21.23 -1.64
CA VAL A 618 -29.04 22.66 -1.88
C VAL A 618 -28.18 22.86 -3.11
N SER A 619 -28.80 23.35 -4.18
CA SER A 619 -28.13 23.61 -5.45
C SER A 619 -26.87 24.46 -5.27
N GLY A 620 -25.78 24.02 -5.90
CA GLY A 620 -24.47 24.66 -5.79
C GLY A 620 -23.67 24.30 -4.53
N THR A 621 -24.25 23.60 -3.54
CA THR A 621 -23.58 23.24 -2.28
C THR A 621 -23.28 21.76 -2.15
N ASN A 622 -24.17 20.88 -2.63
CA ASN A 622 -24.03 19.43 -2.57
C ASN A 622 -24.56 18.76 -3.86
N HIS A 623 -24.41 17.43 -3.97
CA HIS A 623 -24.75 16.70 -5.20
C HIS A 623 -26.25 16.40 -5.26
N GLN A 624 -26.84 16.55 -6.44
CA GLN A 624 -28.26 16.22 -6.64
C GLN A 624 -28.56 14.75 -6.32
N ASN A 625 -27.66 13.86 -6.75
CA ASN A 625 -27.77 12.41 -6.52
C ASN A 625 -26.48 11.93 -5.82
N PRO A 626 -26.41 11.96 -4.49
CA PRO A 626 -25.29 11.40 -3.75
C PRO A 626 -25.10 9.91 -4.10
N SER A 627 -23.84 9.46 -4.19
CA SER A 627 -23.53 8.07 -4.51
C SER A 627 -22.52 7.48 -3.54
N LEU A 628 -22.74 6.23 -3.16
CA LEU A 628 -21.85 5.44 -2.33
C LEU A 628 -21.59 4.08 -2.99
N ILE A 629 -20.33 3.81 -3.30
CA ILE A 629 -19.85 2.53 -3.80
C ILE A 629 -18.98 1.89 -2.73
N ILE A 630 -19.34 0.70 -2.27
CA ILE A 630 -18.58 -0.10 -1.31
C ILE A 630 -18.02 -1.33 -2.02
N ASN A 631 -16.70 -1.38 -2.19
CA ASN A 631 -15.99 -2.48 -2.84
C ASN A 631 -15.57 -3.59 -1.87
N GLY A 632 -15.66 -3.33 -0.57
CA GLY A 632 -15.28 -4.23 0.52
C GLY A 632 -15.10 -3.44 1.82
N GLY A 633 -14.56 -4.08 2.85
CA GLY A 633 -14.30 -3.46 4.15
C GLY A 633 -15.05 -4.12 5.29
N THR A 634 -14.85 -3.61 6.51
CA THR A 634 -15.54 -4.05 7.72
C THR A 634 -16.34 -2.91 8.32
N PHE A 635 -17.62 -3.16 8.58
CA PHE A 635 -18.62 -2.18 8.95
C PHE A 635 -19.41 -2.68 10.17
N ALA A 636 -19.26 -2.03 11.32
CA ALA A 636 -19.83 -2.53 12.57
C ALA A 636 -20.55 -1.45 13.40
N GLY A 637 -21.83 -1.70 13.67
CA GLY A 637 -22.68 -0.94 14.60
C GLY A 637 -23.50 0.18 13.96
N GLY A 638 -23.83 1.20 14.76
CA GLY A 638 -24.80 2.25 14.45
C GLY A 638 -26.27 1.84 14.71
N LEU A 639 -27.19 2.80 14.58
CA LEU A 639 -28.62 2.49 14.46
C LEU A 639 -28.84 1.61 13.23
N ASN A 640 -28.47 2.15 12.06
CA ASN A 640 -28.23 1.38 10.84
C ASN A 640 -26.75 1.38 10.49
N THR A 641 -26.22 0.27 10.00
CA THR A 641 -24.82 0.22 9.56
C THR A 641 -24.66 1.08 8.31
N ILE A 642 -25.54 0.92 7.32
CA ILE A 642 -25.64 1.78 6.14
C ILE A 642 -27.07 2.31 6.06
N LYS A 643 -27.22 3.63 5.94
CA LYS A 643 -28.49 4.29 5.62
C LYS A 643 -28.37 4.97 4.25
N ASN A 644 -29.17 4.55 3.29
CA ASN A 644 -29.30 5.14 1.96
C ASN A 644 -30.62 5.93 1.89
N ASP A 645 -30.53 7.23 2.09
CA ASP A 645 -31.61 8.19 2.23
C ASP A 645 -32.02 8.80 0.87
N ASP A 646 -32.87 9.84 0.91
CA ASP A 646 -33.49 10.42 -0.28
C ASP A 646 -32.47 10.85 -1.35
N GLY A 647 -32.80 10.56 -2.61
CA GLY A 647 -32.07 10.96 -3.80
C GLY A 647 -30.75 10.21 -4.00
N ALA A 648 -30.39 9.27 -3.12
CA ALA A 648 -29.09 8.64 -3.13
C ALA A 648 -29.04 7.26 -3.79
N GLN A 649 -27.87 6.94 -4.34
CA GLN A 649 -27.56 5.65 -4.95
C GLN A 649 -26.53 4.92 -4.11
N LEU A 650 -26.83 3.66 -3.78
CA LEU A 650 -25.93 2.76 -3.06
C LEU A 650 -25.60 1.53 -3.93
N VAL A 651 -24.31 1.20 -4.04
CA VAL A 651 -23.85 -0.05 -4.63
C VAL A 651 -22.89 -0.74 -3.65
N ILE A 652 -23.23 -1.94 -3.21
CA ILE A 652 -22.37 -2.80 -2.39
C ILE A 652 -21.89 -3.96 -3.25
N ASN A 653 -20.60 -3.96 -3.59
CA ASN A 653 -19.97 -5.04 -4.33
C ASN A 653 -19.51 -6.17 -3.39
N ASP A 654 -18.97 -5.83 -2.21
CA ASP A 654 -18.55 -6.79 -1.19
C ASP A 654 -18.40 -6.10 0.19
N GLY A 655 -18.05 -6.86 1.22
CA GLY A 655 -17.74 -6.37 2.57
C GLY A 655 -18.38 -7.19 3.69
N THR A 656 -18.05 -6.87 4.94
CA THR A 656 -18.69 -7.47 6.12
C THR A 656 -19.43 -6.40 6.92
N PHE A 657 -20.73 -6.59 7.11
CA PHE A 657 -21.63 -5.64 7.75
C PHE A 657 -22.28 -6.30 8.97
N THR A 658 -22.16 -5.68 10.13
CA THR A 658 -22.78 -6.17 11.37
C THR A 658 -23.53 -5.04 12.06
N ASN A 659 -24.84 -5.21 12.23
CA ASN A 659 -25.68 -4.26 12.95
C ASN A 659 -26.09 -4.79 14.33
N MET A 660 -26.29 -3.87 15.27
CA MET A 660 -26.63 -4.17 16.67
C MET A 660 -27.97 -3.57 17.14
N SER A 661 -28.62 -2.73 16.33
CA SER A 661 -29.77 -1.92 16.74
C SER A 661 -31.02 -2.12 15.89
N GLN A 662 -30.96 -1.84 14.58
CA GLN A 662 -32.09 -1.85 13.65
C GLN A 662 -31.79 -2.68 12.39
N ALA A 663 -31.04 -2.13 11.43
CA ALA A 663 -30.75 -2.79 10.15
C ALA A 663 -29.28 -2.68 9.69
N THR A 664 -28.77 -3.70 8.98
CA THR A 664 -27.47 -3.54 8.31
C THR A 664 -27.55 -2.57 7.14
N VAL A 665 -28.60 -2.65 6.32
CA VAL A 665 -28.85 -1.73 5.21
C VAL A 665 -30.29 -1.24 5.29
N GLN A 666 -30.45 0.06 5.52
CA GLN A 666 -31.72 0.77 5.32
C GLN A 666 -31.67 1.51 3.99
N ASN A 667 -32.71 1.40 3.18
CA ASN A 667 -32.82 2.07 1.89
C ASN A 667 -34.17 2.76 1.73
N HIS A 668 -34.12 4.06 1.42
CA HIS A 668 -35.25 4.90 1.02
C HIS A 668 -35.25 5.22 -0.47
N HIS A 669 -34.09 5.17 -1.16
CA HIS A 669 -34.02 5.47 -2.59
C HIS A 669 -33.57 4.27 -3.43
N VAL A 670 -32.38 4.27 -4.03
CA VAL A 670 -31.92 3.22 -4.95
C VAL A 670 -30.71 2.50 -4.40
N ALA A 671 -30.80 1.18 -4.23
CA ALA A 671 -29.71 0.35 -3.72
C ALA A 671 -29.50 -0.95 -4.54
N GLU A 672 -28.23 -1.34 -4.70
CA GLU A 672 -27.82 -2.60 -5.30
C GLU A 672 -26.84 -3.35 -4.38
N ILE A 673 -27.17 -4.58 -4.01
CA ILE A 673 -26.29 -5.50 -3.28
C ILE A 673 -25.84 -6.61 -4.23
N LYS A 674 -24.55 -6.70 -4.50
CA LYS A 674 -23.94 -7.73 -5.37
C LYS A 674 -23.17 -8.81 -4.60
N GLY A 675 -22.72 -8.49 -3.39
CA GLY A 675 -21.89 -9.37 -2.57
C GLY A 675 -21.83 -8.91 -1.11
N GLY A 676 -20.95 -9.54 -0.34
CA GLY A 676 -20.77 -9.26 1.08
C GLY A 676 -21.50 -10.20 2.04
N THR A 677 -21.20 -10.03 3.33
CA THR A 677 -21.83 -10.77 4.44
C THR A 677 -22.51 -9.78 5.38
N PHE A 678 -23.80 -9.98 5.64
CA PHE A 678 -24.64 -9.09 6.44
C PHE A 678 -25.16 -9.85 7.65
N ASN A 679 -24.88 -9.35 8.85
CA ASN A 679 -25.22 -10.01 10.10
C ASN A 679 -25.96 -9.06 11.04
N THR A 680 -26.85 -9.65 11.83
CA THR A 680 -27.53 -8.97 12.94
C THR A 680 -27.06 -9.53 14.27
N THR A 681 -26.93 -8.65 15.26
CA THR A 681 -26.56 -8.99 16.65
C THR A 681 -27.41 -8.14 17.60
N GLY A 682 -27.38 -8.46 18.90
CA GLY A 682 -28.12 -7.66 19.89
C GLY A 682 -29.62 -7.61 19.60
N SER A 683 -30.18 -6.41 19.47
CA SER A 683 -31.60 -6.19 19.17
C SER A 683 -31.91 -6.07 17.68
N ALA A 684 -30.90 -6.00 16.81
CA ALA A 684 -31.10 -5.91 15.38
C ALA A 684 -31.79 -7.17 14.85
N GLN A 685 -32.75 -6.99 13.95
CA GLN A 685 -33.43 -8.11 13.30
C GLN A 685 -33.31 -8.07 11.79
N TYR A 686 -33.07 -6.90 11.21
CA TYR A 686 -33.13 -6.71 9.76
C TYR A 686 -31.72 -6.68 9.16
N VAL A 687 -31.52 -7.44 8.09
CA VAL A 687 -30.36 -7.22 7.20
C VAL A 687 -30.72 -6.28 6.07
N VAL A 688 -32.01 -6.23 5.71
CA VAL A 688 -32.57 -5.31 4.74
C VAL A 688 -33.81 -4.67 5.35
N ASP A 689 -33.79 -3.34 5.40
CA ASP A 689 -34.96 -2.49 5.64
C ASP A 689 -35.15 -1.60 4.41
N ASN A 690 -36.12 -1.92 3.57
CA ASN A 690 -36.34 -1.24 2.30
C ASN A 690 -37.69 -0.54 2.31
N GLU A 691 -37.65 0.78 2.35
CA GLU A 691 -38.79 1.66 2.53
C GLU A 691 -38.96 2.56 1.30
N GLY A 692 -40.20 2.85 0.89
CA GLY A 692 -40.44 3.69 -0.28
C GLY A 692 -41.83 4.30 -0.33
N HIS A 693 -41.92 5.56 -0.75
CA HIS A 693 -43.18 6.31 -0.83
C HIS A 693 -43.69 6.42 -2.27
N ASN A 694 -44.94 6.03 -2.48
CA ASN A 694 -45.54 6.07 -3.82
C ASN A 694 -45.59 7.51 -4.36
N GLY A 695 -45.04 7.73 -5.56
CA GLY A 695 -45.01 9.03 -6.23
C GLY A 695 -43.94 10.00 -5.72
N ALA A 696 -43.07 9.60 -4.77
CA ALA A 696 -41.95 10.41 -4.31
C ALA A 696 -40.72 10.18 -5.21
N ALA A 697 -40.32 11.20 -5.98
CA ALA A 697 -39.24 11.06 -6.96
C ALA A 697 -37.87 10.75 -6.34
N ASN A 698 -37.65 11.11 -5.08
CA ASN A 698 -36.40 10.95 -4.37
C ASN A 698 -36.46 9.90 -3.26
N ASP A 699 -37.58 9.18 -3.10
CA ASP A 699 -37.80 8.17 -2.06
C ASP A 699 -38.55 6.98 -2.69
N LEU A 700 -37.80 6.20 -3.47
CA LEU A 700 -38.33 5.16 -4.35
C LEU A 700 -38.38 3.78 -3.71
N GLY A 701 -37.58 3.52 -2.66
CA GLY A 701 -37.41 2.21 -2.06
C GLY A 701 -37.09 1.09 -3.05
N GLN A 702 -36.26 1.37 -4.05
CA GLN A 702 -35.84 0.42 -5.08
C GLN A 702 -34.58 -0.31 -4.67
N MET A 703 -34.66 -1.63 -4.50
CA MET A 703 -33.51 -2.46 -4.16
C MET A 703 -33.37 -3.67 -5.09
N THR A 704 -32.14 -3.95 -5.51
CA THR A 704 -31.77 -5.22 -6.17
C THR A 704 -30.73 -5.97 -5.36
N ILE A 705 -30.95 -7.28 -5.15
CA ILE A 705 -29.98 -8.18 -4.51
C ILE A 705 -29.62 -9.28 -5.49
N SER A 706 -28.35 -9.31 -5.90
CA SER A 706 -27.79 -10.26 -6.86
C SER A 706 -26.79 -11.24 -6.25
N GLY A 707 -26.34 -11.00 -5.01
CA GLY A 707 -25.43 -11.90 -4.31
C GLY A 707 -25.24 -11.52 -2.84
N GLY A 708 -24.30 -12.20 -2.18
CA GLY A 708 -23.99 -12.04 -0.76
C GLY A 708 -24.64 -13.07 0.16
N THR A 709 -24.31 -12.99 1.44
CA THR A 709 -24.88 -13.82 2.53
C THR A 709 -25.60 -12.91 3.52
N LEU A 710 -26.92 -13.06 3.63
CA LEU A 710 -27.80 -12.18 4.39
C LEU A 710 -28.40 -12.93 5.59
N ASN A 711 -27.82 -12.72 6.77
CA ASN A 711 -28.15 -13.38 8.03
C ASN A 711 -29.02 -12.48 8.92
N GLY A 712 -30.29 -12.33 8.54
CA GLY A 712 -31.34 -11.64 9.28
C GLY A 712 -32.62 -11.56 8.46
N LYS A 713 -33.60 -10.81 8.95
CA LYS A 713 -34.89 -10.60 8.29
C LYS A 713 -34.80 -9.58 7.15
N ILE A 714 -35.67 -9.75 6.17
CA ILE A 714 -35.94 -8.79 5.11
C ILE A 714 -37.26 -8.09 5.43
N TYR A 715 -37.22 -6.77 5.47
CA TYR A 715 -38.39 -5.93 5.65
C TYR A 715 -38.55 -5.00 4.44
N VAL A 716 -39.72 -5.05 3.80
CA VAL A 716 -40.07 -4.20 2.66
C VAL A 716 -41.40 -3.55 2.94
N VAL A 717 -41.42 -2.21 3.01
CA VAL A 717 -42.60 -1.45 3.46
C VAL A 717 -42.77 -0.16 2.66
N GLY A 718 -44.01 0.34 2.60
CA GLY A 718 -44.36 1.56 1.88
C GLY A 718 -44.88 1.28 0.48
N ALA A 719 -45.87 2.06 0.05
CA ALA A 719 -46.62 1.82 -1.19
C ALA A 719 -45.77 1.99 -2.48
N GLY A 720 -44.54 2.51 -2.37
CA GLY A 720 -43.61 2.66 -3.50
C GLY A 720 -42.45 1.66 -3.51
N ALA A 721 -42.18 0.97 -2.39
CA ALA A 721 -41.00 0.11 -2.28
C ALA A 721 -41.06 -1.11 -3.21
N SER A 722 -39.91 -1.46 -3.78
CA SER A 722 -39.73 -2.64 -4.62
C SER A 722 -38.40 -3.33 -4.33
N LEU A 723 -38.43 -4.65 -4.29
CA LEU A 723 -37.26 -5.49 -4.10
C LEU A 723 -37.22 -6.55 -5.21
N ALA A 724 -36.06 -6.67 -5.87
CA ALA A 724 -35.78 -7.70 -6.86
C ALA A 724 -34.59 -8.56 -6.40
N VAL A 725 -34.81 -9.87 -6.27
CA VAL A 725 -33.79 -10.85 -5.88
C VAL A 725 -33.43 -11.72 -7.07
N THR A 726 -32.20 -11.58 -7.56
CA THR A 726 -31.60 -12.42 -8.61
C THR A 726 -30.55 -13.39 -8.07
N GLY A 727 -30.05 -13.20 -6.85
CA GLY A 727 -29.12 -14.15 -6.25
C GLY A 727 -28.80 -13.88 -4.78
N GLY A 728 -28.03 -14.79 -4.17
CA GLY A 728 -27.58 -14.68 -2.78
C GLY A 728 -27.97 -15.86 -1.91
N THR A 729 -27.47 -15.85 -0.67
CA THR A 729 -27.81 -16.80 0.40
C THR A 729 -28.51 -16.05 1.53
N PHE A 730 -29.67 -16.53 1.98
CA PHE A 730 -30.50 -15.85 2.97
C PHE A 730 -30.87 -16.77 4.13
N SER A 731 -30.94 -16.22 5.33
CA SER A 731 -31.55 -16.91 6.47
C SER A 731 -33.06 -16.70 6.59
N ASP A 732 -33.59 -15.64 5.98
CA ASP A 732 -35.02 -15.35 5.95
C ASP A 732 -35.68 -15.90 4.67
N PRO A 733 -36.60 -16.88 4.78
CA PRO A 733 -37.29 -17.46 3.64
C PRO A 733 -38.21 -16.46 2.90
N SER A 734 -38.49 -15.29 3.47
CA SER A 734 -39.29 -14.25 2.80
C SER A 734 -38.64 -13.70 1.53
N ALA A 735 -37.33 -13.91 1.34
CA ALA A 735 -36.63 -13.60 0.08
C ALA A 735 -37.29 -14.25 -1.16
N LEU A 736 -37.96 -15.40 -0.98
CA LEU A 736 -38.67 -16.12 -2.04
C LEU A 736 -39.85 -15.35 -2.64
N LEU A 737 -40.36 -14.33 -1.94
CA LEU A 737 -41.46 -13.49 -2.41
C LEU A 737 -41.00 -12.46 -3.46
N TYR A 738 -39.69 -12.27 -3.61
CA TYR A 738 -39.08 -11.21 -4.41
C TYR A 738 -38.22 -11.73 -5.56
N LEU A 739 -38.36 -13.00 -5.93
CA LEU A 739 -37.59 -13.61 -7.01
C LEU A 739 -37.85 -12.92 -8.36
N SER A 740 -36.78 -12.50 -9.04
CA SER A 740 -36.81 -11.91 -10.39
C SER A 740 -36.15 -12.82 -11.43
N GLY A 741 -36.01 -12.34 -12.69
CA GLY A 741 -35.57 -13.16 -13.83
C GLY A 741 -34.25 -13.90 -13.60
N ASN A 742 -34.24 -15.20 -13.93
CA ASN A 742 -33.09 -16.11 -13.77
C ASN A 742 -32.47 -16.16 -12.36
N ALA A 743 -33.27 -15.90 -11.31
CA ALA A 743 -32.77 -15.88 -9.95
C ALA A 743 -32.10 -17.20 -9.51
N ASN A 744 -30.96 -17.11 -8.81
CA ASN A 744 -30.24 -18.23 -8.21
C ASN A 744 -30.10 -18.02 -6.69
N VAL A 745 -31.07 -18.52 -5.93
CA VAL A 745 -31.24 -18.19 -4.51
C VAL A 745 -31.07 -19.42 -3.63
N LYS A 746 -30.36 -19.24 -2.51
CA LYS A 746 -30.21 -20.23 -1.46
C LYS A 746 -30.84 -19.72 -0.16
N ILE A 747 -31.69 -20.51 0.47
CA ILE A 747 -32.22 -20.26 1.80
C ILE A 747 -31.60 -21.28 2.74
N ARG A 748 -31.03 -20.82 3.85
CA ARG A 748 -30.55 -21.68 4.93
C ARG A 748 -31.05 -21.16 6.27
N LEU A 749 -31.99 -21.87 6.90
CA LEU A 749 -32.63 -21.39 8.13
C LEU A 749 -31.69 -21.40 9.34
N ASN A 750 -31.82 -20.36 10.17
CA ASN A 750 -31.18 -20.26 11.48
C ASN A 750 -32.10 -20.68 12.65
N GLY A 751 -33.37 -20.94 12.35
CA GLY A 751 -34.41 -21.28 13.32
C GLY A 751 -35.73 -21.57 12.61
N ASP A 752 -36.73 -22.02 13.36
CA ASP A 752 -38.08 -22.20 12.83
C ASP A 752 -38.61 -20.86 12.29
N ALA A 753 -39.25 -20.92 11.12
CA ALA A 753 -39.66 -19.73 10.38
C ALA A 753 -41.06 -19.87 9.78
N THR A 754 -41.67 -18.73 9.50
CA THR A 754 -42.94 -18.65 8.77
C THR A 754 -42.78 -17.66 7.62
N CYS A 755 -43.21 -18.03 6.42
CA CYS A 755 -43.33 -17.10 5.30
C CYS A 755 -44.59 -17.40 4.48
N ASN A 756 -44.97 -16.48 3.61
CA ASN A 756 -46.10 -16.65 2.70
C ASN A 756 -45.80 -17.70 1.61
N GLY A 757 -46.84 -18.19 0.95
CA GLY A 757 -46.67 -19.01 -0.24
C GLY A 757 -45.90 -18.29 -1.35
N PHE A 758 -45.13 -19.04 -2.14
CA PHE A 758 -44.25 -18.47 -3.17
C PHE A 758 -44.38 -19.17 -4.52
N LYS A 759 -44.02 -18.45 -5.59
CA LYS A 759 -44.02 -18.95 -6.97
C LYS A 759 -42.65 -18.80 -7.62
N THR A 760 -42.23 -19.79 -8.40
CA THR A 760 -41.02 -19.68 -9.25
C THR A 760 -41.40 -19.33 -10.68
N GLN A 761 -40.42 -18.98 -11.49
CA GLN A 761 -40.52 -18.71 -12.93
C GLN A 761 -39.43 -19.47 -13.69
N SER A 762 -39.61 -19.60 -15.01
CA SER A 762 -38.62 -20.21 -15.88
C SER A 762 -37.24 -19.55 -15.72
N GLY A 763 -36.18 -20.37 -15.68
CA GLY A 763 -34.80 -19.93 -15.49
C GLY A 763 -34.36 -19.78 -14.03
N GLN A 764 -35.26 -19.85 -13.06
CA GLN A 764 -34.92 -19.71 -11.64
C GLN A 764 -34.40 -21.02 -11.03
N SER A 765 -33.45 -20.90 -10.10
CA SER A 765 -32.90 -21.97 -9.26
C SER A 765 -33.08 -21.60 -7.79
N VAL A 766 -33.75 -22.46 -7.02
CA VAL A 766 -34.00 -22.25 -5.58
C VAL A 766 -33.52 -23.47 -4.80
N GLU A 767 -32.66 -23.25 -3.80
CA GLU A 767 -32.27 -24.24 -2.81
C GLU A 767 -32.79 -23.84 -1.43
N LEU A 768 -33.69 -24.64 -0.84
CA LEU A 768 -34.20 -24.48 0.52
C LEU A 768 -33.56 -25.53 1.43
N ASP A 769 -32.52 -25.16 2.15
CA ASP A 769 -31.96 -25.95 3.24
C ASP A 769 -32.61 -25.55 4.56
N LEU A 770 -33.56 -26.34 5.03
CA LEU A 770 -34.27 -26.03 6.27
C LEU A 770 -33.40 -26.25 7.52
N ASN A 771 -32.18 -26.81 7.37
CA ASN A 771 -31.19 -26.97 8.42
C ASN A 771 -31.75 -27.57 9.74
N ASN A 772 -32.58 -28.60 9.62
CA ASN A 772 -33.32 -29.29 10.68
C ASN A 772 -34.38 -28.45 11.41
N HIS A 773 -34.81 -27.33 10.83
CA HIS A 773 -35.88 -26.48 11.34
C HIS A 773 -37.21 -26.72 10.62
N VAL A 774 -38.28 -26.09 11.13
CA VAL A 774 -39.61 -26.07 10.54
C VAL A 774 -39.82 -24.77 9.76
N LEU A 775 -40.14 -24.88 8.47
CA LEU A 775 -40.68 -23.79 7.67
C LEU A 775 -42.20 -23.97 7.53
N THR A 776 -42.97 -23.03 8.08
CA THR A 776 -44.42 -23.00 7.93
C THR A 776 -44.82 -22.00 6.85
N LEU A 777 -45.52 -22.48 5.82
CA LEU A 777 -46.10 -21.63 4.78
C LEU A 777 -47.45 -21.12 5.25
N ALA A 778 -47.54 -19.81 5.50
CA ALA A 778 -48.76 -19.11 5.83
C ALA A 778 -49.58 -18.77 4.57
N LYS A 779 -50.86 -18.43 4.75
CA LYS A 779 -51.69 -17.80 3.70
C LYS A 779 -51.13 -16.39 3.44
N PRO A 780 -50.90 -15.96 2.19
CA PRO A 780 -51.72 -16.09 0.99
C PRO A 780 -51.34 -17.25 0.08
N THR A 781 -52.32 -17.73 -0.67
CA THR A 781 -52.15 -18.73 -1.71
C THR A 781 -51.52 -18.10 -2.97
N VAL A 782 -50.84 -18.93 -3.76
CA VAL A 782 -50.25 -18.58 -5.05
C VAL A 782 -50.86 -19.40 -6.17
N GLY A 783 -50.76 -18.90 -7.40
CA GLY A 783 -51.28 -19.56 -8.59
C GLY A 783 -51.34 -18.60 -9.78
N SER A 784 -52.07 -18.99 -10.82
CA SER A 784 -52.44 -18.07 -11.89
C SER A 784 -53.36 -16.98 -11.35
N ALA A 785 -53.34 -15.81 -12.00
CA ALA A 785 -54.15 -14.67 -11.59
C ALA A 785 -55.64 -15.05 -11.51
N GLY A 786 -56.24 -14.90 -10.33
CA GLY A 786 -57.64 -15.23 -10.05
C GLY A 786 -57.94 -16.69 -9.69
N THR A 787 -56.93 -17.57 -9.61
CA THR A 787 -57.06 -18.98 -9.19
C THR A 787 -56.01 -19.40 -8.17
N GLU A 788 -55.49 -18.45 -7.39
CA GLU A 788 -54.45 -18.66 -6.39
C GLU A 788 -54.95 -19.59 -5.28
N THR A 789 -54.52 -20.85 -5.31
CA THR A 789 -54.98 -21.91 -4.39
C THR A 789 -53.83 -22.66 -3.71
N ASN A 790 -52.58 -22.42 -4.13
CA ASN A 790 -51.46 -23.27 -3.78
C ASN A 790 -50.58 -22.65 -2.69
N SER A 791 -49.82 -23.44 -1.92
CA SER A 791 -48.79 -22.87 -1.04
C SER A 791 -47.50 -22.57 -1.82
N CYS A 792 -47.13 -23.47 -2.73
CA CYS A 792 -46.03 -23.29 -3.67
C CYS A 792 -46.53 -23.52 -5.09
N GLN A 793 -46.20 -22.61 -6.01
CA GLN A 793 -46.44 -22.75 -7.45
C GLN A 793 -45.09 -22.81 -8.17
N LEU A 794 -44.61 -24.01 -8.48
CA LEU A 794 -43.27 -24.20 -9.05
C LEU A 794 -43.35 -24.33 -10.57
N LEU A 795 -43.04 -23.28 -11.32
CA LEU A 795 -43.30 -23.21 -12.76
C LEU A 795 -42.23 -23.92 -13.61
N LYS A 796 -42.65 -24.36 -14.81
CA LYS A 796 -41.80 -24.99 -15.82
C LYS A 796 -40.56 -24.15 -16.13
N GLY A 797 -39.43 -24.83 -16.28
CA GLY A 797 -38.13 -24.21 -16.56
C GLY A 797 -37.37 -23.75 -15.30
N SER A 798 -37.94 -23.93 -14.09
CA SER A 798 -37.20 -23.73 -12.83
C SER A 798 -36.62 -25.04 -12.27
N THR A 799 -35.65 -24.91 -11.37
CA THR A 799 -35.10 -26.02 -10.58
C THR A 799 -35.23 -25.69 -9.10
N VAL A 800 -35.81 -26.61 -8.33
CA VAL A 800 -36.04 -26.41 -6.90
C VAL A 800 -35.52 -27.61 -6.11
N THR A 801 -34.74 -27.36 -5.07
CA THR A 801 -34.32 -28.36 -4.09
C THR A 801 -34.80 -27.93 -2.72
N MET A 802 -35.47 -28.83 -1.99
CA MET A 802 -35.85 -28.64 -0.60
C MET A 802 -35.28 -29.78 0.23
N LYS A 803 -34.61 -29.47 1.36
CA LYS A 803 -33.90 -30.48 2.14
C LYS A 803 -33.82 -30.17 3.63
N ASN A 804 -33.48 -31.20 4.41
CA ASN A 804 -33.06 -31.12 5.81
C ASN A 804 -34.04 -30.38 6.75
N GLY A 805 -35.20 -30.92 7.08
CA GLY A 805 -36.12 -30.30 8.05
C GLY A 805 -37.58 -30.57 7.75
N THR A 806 -38.49 -29.71 8.21
CA THR A 806 -39.94 -29.88 7.97
C THR A 806 -40.52 -28.69 7.23
N LEU A 807 -41.14 -28.94 6.07
CA LEU A 807 -42.00 -27.97 5.40
C LEU A 807 -43.46 -28.25 5.79
N ALA A 808 -44.17 -27.26 6.32
CA ALA A 808 -45.55 -27.38 6.77
C ALA A 808 -46.46 -26.34 6.10
N SER A 809 -47.73 -26.68 5.90
CA SER A 809 -48.76 -25.74 5.44
C SER A 809 -50.14 -26.17 5.93
N ASP A 810 -50.98 -25.18 6.25
CA ASP A 810 -52.40 -25.37 6.61
C ASP A 810 -53.35 -25.23 5.41
N ASN A 811 -52.82 -25.17 4.18
CA ASN A 811 -53.61 -25.12 2.95
C ASN A 811 -54.50 -26.37 2.80
N ASP A 812 -55.77 -26.18 2.41
CA ASP A 812 -56.78 -27.24 2.27
C ASP A 812 -56.95 -27.74 0.81
N LYS A 813 -56.25 -27.12 -0.13
CA LYS A 813 -56.23 -27.47 -1.56
C LYS A 813 -54.94 -28.19 -1.92
N ILE A 814 -54.02 -27.51 -2.59
CA ILE A 814 -52.75 -28.07 -3.04
C ILE A 814 -51.63 -27.37 -2.27
N MET A 815 -50.80 -28.12 -1.57
CA MET A 815 -49.67 -27.53 -0.88
C MET A 815 -48.57 -27.17 -1.89
N ILE A 816 -48.02 -28.15 -2.62
CA ILE A 816 -47.04 -27.92 -3.68
C ILE A 816 -47.65 -28.28 -5.03
N GLN A 817 -47.81 -27.28 -5.91
CA GLN A 817 -48.11 -27.53 -7.32
C GLN A 817 -46.80 -27.46 -8.12
N ASN A 818 -46.42 -28.57 -8.72
CA ASN A 818 -45.17 -28.73 -9.46
C ASN A 818 -45.38 -28.78 -10.98
N TYR A 819 -44.57 -27.99 -11.68
CA TYR A 819 -44.32 -28.04 -13.11
C TYR A 819 -42.82 -28.06 -13.44
N CYS A 820 -41.95 -28.18 -12.43
CA CYS A 820 -40.51 -27.96 -12.54
C CYS A 820 -39.70 -29.23 -12.23
N ASN A 821 -38.36 -29.13 -12.28
CA ASN A 821 -37.50 -30.15 -11.68
C ASN A 821 -37.43 -29.91 -10.17
N LEU A 822 -38.03 -30.80 -9.38
CA LEU A 822 -38.11 -30.70 -7.92
C LEU A 822 -37.34 -31.85 -7.25
N THR A 823 -36.49 -31.52 -6.28
CA THR A 823 -35.88 -32.51 -5.39
C THR A 823 -36.32 -32.26 -3.95
N LEU A 824 -36.84 -33.30 -3.31
CA LEU A 824 -37.10 -33.36 -1.87
C LEU A 824 -36.13 -34.38 -1.27
N ASP A 825 -35.24 -33.92 -0.38
CA ASP A 825 -34.18 -34.78 0.18
C ASP A 825 -34.06 -34.67 1.70
N ALA A 826 -34.05 -35.82 2.39
CA ALA A 826 -33.86 -35.89 3.84
C ALA A 826 -34.77 -34.94 4.65
N MET A 827 -36.03 -34.81 4.26
CA MET A 827 -36.97 -33.86 4.87
C MET A 827 -38.34 -34.48 5.19
N THR A 828 -39.16 -33.70 5.88
CA THR A 828 -40.59 -33.98 6.09
C THR A 828 -41.44 -32.92 5.39
N VAL A 829 -42.43 -33.32 4.62
CA VAL A 829 -43.45 -32.45 4.04
C VAL A 829 -44.78 -32.76 4.70
N LYS A 830 -45.36 -31.77 5.38
CA LYS A 830 -46.55 -31.92 6.23
C LYS A 830 -47.70 -31.04 5.73
N GLY A 831 -48.61 -31.63 4.96
CA GLY A 831 -49.82 -31.01 4.45
C GLY A 831 -51.07 -31.74 4.93
N LEU A 832 -51.32 -31.74 6.25
CA LEU A 832 -52.39 -32.57 6.84
C LEU A 832 -53.80 -32.16 6.43
N ASN A 833 -53.99 -30.90 6.01
CA ASN A 833 -55.28 -30.40 5.55
C ASN A 833 -55.40 -30.41 4.02
N ALA A 834 -54.30 -30.56 3.29
CA ALA A 834 -54.29 -30.46 1.84
C ALA A 834 -54.97 -31.66 1.21
N LEU A 835 -55.77 -31.42 0.16
CA LEU A 835 -56.26 -32.48 -0.72
C LEU A 835 -55.08 -33.17 -1.43
N TYR A 836 -54.14 -32.38 -1.94
CA TYR A 836 -52.87 -32.84 -2.50
C TYR A 836 -51.72 -32.17 -1.76
N VAL A 837 -50.87 -32.96 -1.09
CA VAL A 837 -49.62 -32.41 -0.52
C VAL A 837 -48.67 -32.01 -1.65
N LEU A 838 -48.62 -32.79 -2.71
CA LEU A 838 -47.80 -32.53 -3.89
C LEU A 838 -48.56 -32.93 -5.16
N SER A 839 -48.97 -31.97 -5.98
CA SER A 839 -49.50 -32.26 -7.32
C SER A 839 -48.43 -32.02 -8.39
N ASN A 840 -48.23 -32.97 -9.30
CA ASN A 840 -47.23 -32.95 -10.36
C ASN A 840 -47.87 -33.07 -11.75
N ASN A 841 -47.82 -31.97 -12.51
CA ASN A 841 -48.40 -31.92 -13.85
C ASN A 841 -47.35 -31.84 -14.97
N CYS A 842 -46.07 -31.64 -14.61
CA CYS A 842 -44.95 -31.50 -15.55
C CYS A 842 -43.62 -31.58 -14.80
N GLY A 843 -42.58 -32.10 -15.46
CA GLY A 843 -41.22 -32.12 -14.93
C GLY A 843 -40.91 -33.32 -14.06
N ASN A 844 -39.69 -33.34 -13.52
CA ASN A 844 -39.14 -34.45 -12.77
C ASN A 844 -39.18 -34.17 -11.27
N ILE A 845 -39.78 -35.06 -10.49
CA ILE A 845 -39.70 -35.05 -9.04
C ILE A 845 -38.79 -36.17 -8.57
N LEU A 846 -37.82 -35.84 -7.72
CA LEU A 846 -37.05 -36.80 -6.94
C LEU A 846 -37.43 -36.70 -5.46
N ILE A 847 -37.96 -37.79 -4.91
CA ILE A 847 -38.28 -37.95 -3.49
C ILE A 847 -37.26 -38.92 -2.88
N SER A 848 -36.35 -38.40 -2.08
CA SER A 848 -35.22 -39.13 -1.51
C SER A 848 -35.21 -38.99 0.01
N ASN A 849 -35.23 -40.13 0.72
CA ASN A 849 -35.23 -40.17 2.19
C ASN A 849 -36.22 -39.18 2.85
N THR A 850 -37.38 -38.99 2.22
CA THR A 850 -38.33 -37.94 2.58
C THR A 850 -39.63 -38.54 3.08
N THR A 851 -40.19 -37.95 4.14
CA THR A 851 -41.52 -38.29 4.67
C THR A 851 -42.56 -37.30 4.17
N ILE A 852 -43.59 -37.76 3.46
CA ILE A 852 -44.74 -36.95 3.04
C ILE A 852 -45.94 -37.36 3.89
N ASN A 853 -46.54 -36.39 4.59
CA ASN A 853 -47.70 -36.58 5.47
C ASN A 853 -48.92 -35.83 4.94
N ALA A 854 -49.86 -36.57 4.35
CA ALA A 854 -51.17 -36.10 3.93
C ALA A 854 -52.24 -36.38 4.99
N GLY A 855 -53.37 -35.67 4.88
CA GLY A 855 -54.57 -35.94 5.66
C GLY A 855 -55.18 -37.32 5.37
N THR A 856 -56.09 -37.77 6.24
CA THR A 856 -56.78 -39.05 6.04
C THR A 856 -57.62 -39.01 4.76
N GLY A 857 -57.40 -39.95 3.84
CA GLY A 857 -58.08 -40.01 2.55
C GLY A 857 -57.55 -39.05 1.48
N ALA A 858 -56.63 -38.16 1.83
CA ALA A 858 -55.99 -37.23 0.90
C ALA A 858 -54.80 -37.86 0.17
N TYR A 859 -54.26 -37.11 -0.80
CA TYR A 859 -53.18 -37.56 -1.66
C TYR A 859 -51.83 -37.04 -1.19
N ALA A 860 -50.88 -37.95 -0.98
CA ALA A 860 -49.50 -37.60 -0.73
C ALA A 860 -48.86 -37.00 -1.98
N PHE A 861 -49.08 -37.62 -3.14
CA PHE A 861 -48.80 -37.01 -4.44
C PHE A 861 -49.61 -37.63 -5.58
N ASP A 862 -49.69 -36.94 -6.71
CA ASP A 862 -50.18 -37.50 -7.98
C ASP A 862 -49.07 -37.55 -9.05
N VAL A 863 -49.35 -38.30 -10.11
CA VAL A 863 -48.62 -38.28 -11.37
C VAL A 863 -49.65 -37.97 -12.45
N CYS A 864 -49.81 -36.68 -12.77
CA CYS A 864 -50.88 -36.20 -13.63
C CYS A 864 -50.36 -35.85 -15.04
N GLY A 865 -50.80 -36.59 -16.05
CA GLY A 865 -50.53 -36.31 -17.46
C GLY A 865 -51.37 -35.13 -17.96
N TYR A 866 -50.86 -33.91 -17.81
CA TYR A 866 -51.60 -32.71 -18.22
C TYR A 866 -51.29 -32.32 -19.68
N SER A 867 -52.31 -32.18 -20.53
CA SER A 867 -52.19 -32.10 -21.99
C SER A 867 -51.54 -30.81 -22.48
N THR A 868 -51.43 -29.80 -21.63
CA THR A 868 -50.71 -28.55 -21.93
C THR A 868 -49.18 -28.72 -21.97
N TYR A 869 -48.62 -29.76 -21.35
CA TYR A 869 -47.17 -29.93 -21.23
C TYR A 869 -46.66 -31.13 -22.04
N THR A 870 -45.65 -30.89 -22.88
CA THR A 870 -45.05 -31.87 -23.81
C THR A 870 -43.87 -32.65 -23.24
N ASP A 871 -43.39 -32.30 -22.03
CA ASP A 871 -42.15 -32.87 -21.49
C ASP A 871 -42.42 -34.18 -20.71
N GLY A 872 -43.69 -34.59 -20.63
CA GLY A 872 -44.14 -35.67 -19.76
C GLY A 872 -44.08 -35.31 -18.28
N VAL A 873 -44.41 -36.31 -17.46
CA VAL A 873 -44.43 -36.19 -16.00
C VAL A 873 -43.70 -37.38 -15.40
N LYS A 874 -42.78 -37.12 -14.47
CA LYS A 874 -41.99 -38.17 -13.84
C LYS A 874 -41.86 -37.95 -12.34
N VAL A 875 -42.09 -39.00 -11.57
CA VAL A 875 -41.81 -39.05 -10.14
C VAL A 875 -40.92 -40.25 -9.85
N THR A 876 -39.82 -40.02 -9.13
CA THR A 876 -38.94 -41.08 -8.61
C THR A 876 -38.95 -41.05 -7.08
N VAL A 877 -39.30 -42.17 -6.45
CA VAL A 877 -39.25 -42.36 -5.00
C VAL A 877 -38.14 -43.36 -4.66
N LYS A 878 -37.21 -42.97 -3.79
CA LYS A 878 -36.07 -43.81 -3.42
C LYS A 878 -35.68 -43.70 -1.94
N GLY A 879 -34.74 -44.57 -1.55
CA GLY A 879 -34.16 -44.59 -0.21
C GLY A 879 -35.18 -45.00 0.86
N THR A 880 -35.10 -44.35 2.01
CA THR A 880 -35.94 -44.63 3.19
C THR A 880 -37.22 -43.79 3.24
N SER A 881 -37.66 -43.24 2.09
CA SER A 881 -38.83 -42.36 2.01
C SER A 881 -40.11 -42.99 2.56
N ILE A 882 -40.97 -42.19 3.18
CA ILE A 882 -42.25 -42.63 3.77
C ILE A 882 -43.39 -41.80 3.18
N ILE A 883 -44.33 -42.46 2.52
CA ILE A 883 -45.46 -41.82 1.82
C ILE A 883 -46.74 -42.14 2.59
N ASN A 884 -47.21 -41.18 3.40
CA ASN A 884 -48.44 -41.26 4.18
C ASN A 884 -49.56 -40.51 3.47
N GLY A 885 -50.26 -41.20 2.58
CA GLY A 885 -51.37 -40.67 1.79
C GLY A 885 -51.56 -41.48 0.50
N ASN A 886 -52.66 -41.24 -0.20
CA ASN A 886 -52.93 -41.89 -1.47
C ASN A 886 -51.95 -41.41 -2.55
N VAL A 887 -51.64 -42.27 -3.51
CA VAL A 887 -50.90 -41.93 -4.73
C VAL A 887 -51.85 -42.04 -5.90
N GLU A 888 -51.98 -40.98 -6.70
CA GLU A 888 -52.90 -40.94 -7.84
C GLU A 888 -52.18 -41.01 -9.18
N LEU A 889 -52.73 -41.78 -10.13
CA LEU A 889 -52.40 -41.67 -11.55
C LEU A 889 -53.63 -41.14 -12.29
N SER A 890 -53.46 -40.03 -13.00
CA SER A 890 -54.53 -39.40 -13.76
C SER A 890 -54.00 -38.74 -15.04
N LYS A 891 -54.84 -38.56 -16.04
CA LYS A 891 -54.49 -37.77 -17.23
C LYS A 891 -55.65 -36.90 -17.69
N SER A 892 -55.32 -35.70 -18.15
CA SER A 892 -56.28 -34.82 -18.80
C SER A 892 -56.61 -35.29 -20.22
N THR A 893 -57.78 -34.90 -20.72
CA THR A 893 -58.21 -35.20 -22.09
C THR A 893 -57.17 -34.69 -23.10
N GLY A 894 -56.74 -35.57 -24.00
CA GLY A 894 -55.79 -35.25 -25.08
C GLY A 894 -54.31 -35.34 -24.71
N ASN A 895 -53.94 -35.69 -23.48
CA ASN A 895 -52.53 -35.96 -23.15
C ASN A 895 -52.07 -37.29 -23.79
N THR A 896 -50.97 -37.23 -24.54
CA THR A 896 -50.28 -38.37 -25.15
C THR A 896 -48.84 -38.52 -24.66
N GLU A 897 -48.41 -37.70 -23.71
CA GLU A 897 -47.03 -37.63 -23.27
C GLU A 897 -46.69 -38.75 -22.27
N PRO A 898 -45.41 -39.13 -22.16
CA PRO A 898 -44.98 -40.13 -21.20
C PRO A 898 -45.30 -39.74 -19.75
N MET A 899 -45.81 -40.70 -19.00
CA MET A 899 -46.00 -40.61 -17.56
C MET A 899 -45.17 -41.72 -16.90
N GLU A 900 -44.37 -41.37 -15.90
CA GLU A 900 -43.49 -42.33 -15.20
C GLU A 900 -43.57 -42.18 -13.68
N LEU A 901 -43.81 -43.30 -13.00
CA LEU A 901 -43.64 -43.44 -11.55
C LEU A 901 -42.58 -44.52 -11.28
N ASN A 902 -41.37 -44.10 -10.94
CA ASN A 902 -40.26 -44.99 -10.59
C ASN A 902 -40.18 -45.16 -9.06
N ILE A 903 -40.32 -46.40 -8.58
CA ILE A 903 -40.24 -46.75 -7.17
C ILE A 903 -38.99 -47.61 -6.95
N GLU A 904 -37.94 -46.98 -6.46
CA GLU A 904 -36.64 -47.57 -6.15
C GLU A 904 -36.51 -47.94 -4.65
N GLY A 905 -37.44 -47.46 -3.80
CA GLY A 905 -37.46 -47.76 -2.37
C GLY A 905 -38.58 -47.03 -1.63
N GLY A 906 -38.62 -47.18 -0.30
CA GLY A 906 -39.55 -46.48 0.59
C GLY A 906 -40.77 -47.28 1.07
N THR A 907 -41.58 -46.66 1.93
CA THR A 907 -42.81 -47.23 2.51
C THR A 907 -44.02 -46.41 2.09
N PHE A 908 -45.02 -47.06 1.50
CA PHE A 908 -46.26 -46.45 1.03
C PHE A 908 -47.43 -46.95 1.89
N ASN A 909 -48.03 -46.03 2.65
CA ASN A 909 -49.08 -46.36 3.62
C ASN A 909 -50.51 -46.10 3.10
N GLY A 910 -50.69 -45.37 1.99
CA GLY A 910 -51.99 -45.12 1.36
C GLY A 910 -52.26 -45.94 0.10
N ASN A 911 -53.44 -45.74 -0.48
CA ASN A 911 -53.91 -46.49 -1.64
C ASN A 911 -53.27 -45.99 -2.94
N LEU A 912 -53.10 -46.88 -3.92
CA LEU A 912 -52.92 -46.49 -5.32
C LEU A 912 -54.30 -46.22 -5.91
N VAL A 913 -54.53 -44.99 -6.37
CA VAL A 913 -55.77 -44.55 -7.01
C VAL A 913 -55.47 -44.35 -8.50
N VAL A 914 -56.12 -45.14 -9.35
CA VAL A 914 -55.97 -45.05 -10.81
C VAL A 914 -57.25 -44.48 -11.37
N ASP A 915 -57.19 -43.25 -11.88
CA ASP A 915 -58.34 -42.60 -12.49
C ASP A 915 -58.78 -43.32 -13.78
N SER A 916 -60.06 -43.20 -14.11
CA SER A 916 -60.67 -43.80 -15.31
C SER A 916 -60.02 -43.37 -16.63
N SER A 917 -59.31 -42.25 -16.63
CA SER A 917 -58.50 -41.79 -17.76
C SER A 917 -57.29 -42.69 -18.05
N ILE A 918 -56.81 -43.49 -17.10
CA ILE A 918 -55.66 -44.38 -17.28
C ILE A 918 -56.14 -45.77 -17.74
N THR A 919 -55.77 -46.15 -18.97
CA THR A 919 -56.14 -47.46 -19.55
C THR A 919 -55.14 -48.56 -19.24
N ASN A 920 -53.90 -48.21 -18.85
CA ASN A 920 -52.86 -49.17 -18.49
C ASN A 920 -51.90 -48.57 -17.45
N ALA A 921 -52.09 -48.87 -16.17
CA ALA A 921 -51.21 -48.38 -15.10
C ALA A 921 -49.83 -49.06 -15.08
N SER A 922 -49.70 -50.29 -15.60
CA SER A 922 -48.44 -51.04 -15.58
C SER A 922 -47.39 -50.49 -16.56
N SER A 923 -47.80 -49.66 -17.53
CA SER A 923 -46.85 -48.94 -18.40
C SER A 923 -46.31 -47.66 -17.76
N ILE A 924 -46.88 -47.21 -16.64
CA ILE A 924 -46.49 -45.97 -15.94
C ILE A 924 -45.64 -46.29 -14.71
N ILE A 925 -45.98 -47.35 -13.97
CA ILE A 925 -45.32 -47.71 -12.72
C ILE A 925 -44.17 -48.69 -12.98
N ASN A 926 -42.96 -48.30 -12.56
CA ASN A 926 -41.77 -49.12 -12.59
C ASN A 926 -41.21 -49.33 -11.18
N VAL A 927 -41.18 -50.59 -10.72
CA VAL A 927 -40.66 -50.96 -9.38
C VAL A 927 -39.35 -51.73 -9.52
N THR A 928 -38.24 -51.09 -9.17
CA THR A 928 -36.88 -51.64 -9.30
C THR A 928 -36.24 -52.01 -7.96
N GLY A 929 -36.71 -51.42 -6.84
CA GLY A 929 -36.23 -51.72 -5.49
C GLY A 929 -37.13 -52.66 -4.69
N THR A 930 -36.99 -52.61 -3.37
CA THR A 930 -37.80 -53.37 -2.39
C THR A 930 -38.68 -52.45 -1.53
N PRO A 931 -39.68 -51.76 -2.11
CA PRO A 931 -40.60 -50.93 -1.34
C PRO A 931 -41.60 -51.76 -0.52
N SER A 932 -42.22 -51.15 0.49
CA SER A 932 -43.32 -51.74 1.26
C SER A 932 -44.64 -51.02 0.94
N PHE A 933 -45.69 -51.76 0.60
CA PHE A 933 -47.03 -51.21 0.30
C PHE A 933 -48.08 -51.74 1.29
N LYS A 934 -48.81 -50.84 1.97
CA LYS A 934 -49.89 -51.22 2.91
C LYS A 934 -51.30 -50.93 2.42
N GLY A 935 -51.50 -49.95 1.53
CA GLY A 935 -52.81 -49.61 0.98
C GLY A 935 -53.28 -50.56 -0.14
N THR A 936 -54.53 -50.37 -0.59
CA THR A 936 -55.12 -51.12 -1.70
C THR A 936 -54.64 -50.61 -3.06
N GLY A 937 -54.77 -51.44 -4.11
CA GLY A 937 -54.41 -51.07 -5.49
C GLY A 937 -52.96 -51.37 -5.86
N TRP A 938 -52.09 -51.67 -4.89
CA TRP A 938 -50.69 -52.01 -5.11
C TRP A 938 -50.42 -53.50 -5.39
N ASP A 939 -51.44 -54.36 -5.43
CA ASP A 939 -51.27 -55.81 -5.39
C ASP A 939 -50.42 -56.36 -6.56
N SER A 940 -50.56 -55.79 -7.75
CA SER A 940 -49.76 -56.14 -8.93
C SER A 940 -48.28 -55.72 -8.85
N TYR A 941 -47.91 -54.95 -7.82
CA TYR A 941 -46.57 -54.36 -7.64
C TYR A 941 -45.89 -54.82 -6.36
N LYS A 942 -46.56 -55.63 -5.53
CA LYS A 942 -45.95 -56.34 -4.40
C LYS A 942 -45.12 -57.48 -4.98
N LYS A 943 -43.80 -57.32 -4.99
CA LYS A 943 -42.85 -58.37 -5.35
C LYS A 943 -42.55 -59.28 -4.17
#